data_AF-A0A2T7Q2T6-F1
#
_entry.id   AF-A0A2T7Q2T6-F1
#
_cell.length_a   1.000
_cell.length_b   1.000
_cell.length_c   1.000
_cell.angle_alpha   90.00
_cell.angle_beta   90.00
_cell.angle_gamma   90.00
#
_symmetry.space_group_name_H-M   'P 1'
#
loop_
_entity.id
_entity.type
_entity.pdbx_description
1 polymer ?
#
loop_
_entity_poly.entity_id
_entity_poly.type
_entity_poly.pdbx_seq_one_letter_code
_entity_poly.pdbx_strand_id
1 'polypeptide(L)'
;MKFFIPLTFMLLSSYACFAQNDSTTRDSSRILSAVTVYGRVSIKALKQQPFNISVIDATPYYSSNITGVDLLRQASGIKIKQNGGFGSGNDFFINGSSGKQVKFFIDGLPQDNLGETQALNIYPVEQIERLEVYKGVLPVELGADALGGAINIITRKEREDYINASYSIGSFNTHKLNLFGKKYLGKHFFTSLQANFNYAGNNYPVQAAVIRSNGQADTMNVRLFHDRFKNYNVRFQVGYSGKRFADQLTLTFLQTGMYDQLQHSLMMQQPYGFVYRNEKLQSAVLRYQKADLLPETDVAAMVSYNRVNSLLMDTSRYAFLWNGEVATDLNGQPQRKLSGGELSSSGHELYTYTDVFNGKLTTVYKLSDQVKLVFSNTFLWYRRTGRDPVAQKFYGGIDYYSTPSEMTKNVGGIGLEGKLNKSKWRYLTSLKHYYTSIKGFEIIDLHQTISRKTIAKLAWNAGLGYQWNERLLLKLSYEHAARLPDPEEAFGDFTYVTANPGINAEASENLNLTGMYNTNRLEFELTAFYRNVKDLIYLPPSQFYSRYDNLLNLRVAGIEGGIKYRLWKNIIINGNFTCQDLRNQSDISNRPIDNERYRNSRMPNVPYLFANGSINYSIRDFFRTGNSFQLWYTANYTHEYFLYWAEDGDRELKNRLPTQLLHGAGISFSPYDGLSLALETTNITNARTYDNFKVQLPGRAFSFKIRFYQFNKK
;
A
#
# COMPACT_ATOMS: atom_id res chain seq x y z
N MET A 1 66.55 4.80 -48.77
CA MET A 1 66.91 4.14 -47.50
C MET A 1 65.61 3.59 -46.92
N LYS A 2 65.33 2.30 -47.11
CA LYS A 2 65.69 1.16 -46.22
C LYS A 2 64.75 1.15 -44.99
N PHE A 3 63.87 0.19 -44.68
CA PHE A 3 63.60 -1.22 -45.08
C PHE A 3 62.12 -1.53 -44.68
N PHE A 4 61.28 -2.16 -45.52
CA PHE A 4 60.89 -3.61 -45.56
C PHE A 4 60.11 -4.13 -44.32
N ILE A 5 58.83 -4.59 -44.40
CA ILE A 5 58.27 -5.88 -44.95
C ILE A 5 58.19 -7.00 -43.86
N PRO A 6 57.23 -7.95 -43.86
CA PRO A 6 55.82 -7.87 -43.42
C PRO A 6 55.51 -9.10 -42.49
N LEU A 7 54.27 -9.61 -42.37
CA LEU A 7 53.91 -10.98 -42.80
C LEU A 7 52.46 -11.34 -42.44
N THR A 8 51.70 -11.63 -43.48
CA THR A 8 50.44 -12.36 -43.50
C THR A 8 50.66 -13.84 -43.14
N PHE A 9 49.76 -14.46 -42.37
CA PHE A 9 49.57 -15.91 -42.43
C PHE A 9 48.08 -16.24 -42.42
N MET A 10 47.68 -16.93 -43.48
CA MET A 10 46.38 -17.56 -43.71
C MET A 10 46.67 -19.06 -43.70
N LEU A 11 45.96 -19.88 -42.89
CA LEU A 11 45.68 -21.30 -43.19
C LEU A 11 44.86 -21.99 -42.07
N LEU A 12 43.69 -22.48 -42.50
CA LEU A 12 42.95 -23.70 -42.13
C LEU A 12 43.37 -24.50 -40.87
N SER A 13 42.40 -24.83 -40.01
CA SER A 13 41.66 -26.11 -40.07
C SER A 13 40.87 -26.41 -38.78
N SER A 14 39.62 -26.78 -39.00
CA SER A 14 38.77 -27.69 -38.21
C SER A 14 39.36 -28.35 -36.96
N TYR A 15 38.74 -28.05 -35.81
CA TYR A 15 38.43 -29.07 -34.82
C TYR A 15 36.92 -29.08 -34.55
N ALA A 16 36.32 -30.21 -34.90
CA ALA A 16 35.00 -30.60 -34.46
C ALA A 16 34.95 -30.65 -32.94
N CYS A 17 33.91 -30.09 -32.33
CA CYS A 17 33.51 -30.45 -30.98
C CYS A 17 31.98 -30.37 -30.88
N PHE A 18 31.39 -31.57 -30.84
CA PHE A 18 30.08 -31.94 -30.30
C PHE A 18 28.96 -30.88 -30.30
N ALA A 19 28.06 -31.02 -31.27
CA ALA A 19 26.68 -30.58 -31.13
C ALA A 19 26.00 -31.45 -30.06
N GLN A 20 25.69 -30.87 -28.91
CA GLN A 20 24.63 -31.36 -28.03
C GLN A 20 23.31 -30.72 -28.49
N ASN A 21 22.32 -31.57 -28.75
CA ASN A 21 20.92 -31.19 -28.89
C ASN A 21 20.45 -30.48 -27.61
N ASP A 22 20.56 -29.16 -27.57
CA ASP A 22 19.74 -28.35 -26.68
C ASP A 22 18.35 -28.25 -27.30
N SER A 23 17.43 -29.02 -26.72
CA SER A 23 16.00 -28.76 -26.81
C SER A 23 15.75 -27.35 -26.30
N THR A 24 15.79 -26.38 -27.22
CA THR A 24 15.43 -24.99 -26.99
C THR A 24 13.92 -24.90 -26.75
N THR A 25 13.50 -25.25 -25.53
CA THR A 25 12.32 -24.61 -24.95
C THR A 25 12.62 -23.13 -24.93
N ARG A 26 11.97 -22.37 -25.83
CA ARG A 26 11.98 -20.91 -25.89
C ARG A 26 11.65 -20.33 -24.51
N ASP A 27 12.66 -20.11 -23.69
CA ASP A 27 12.58 -19.36 -22.45
C ASP A 27 12.78 -17.88 -22.79
N SER A 28 11.88 -17.36 -23.64
CA SER A 28 11.81 -15.94 -23.96
C SER A 28 11.27 -15.22 -22.71
N SER A 29 12.20 -14.79 -21.86
CA SER A 29 11.93 -14.00 -20.65
C SER A 29 11.22 -12.68 -20.97
N ARG A 30 9.90 -12.74 -21.16
CA ARG A 30 8.96 -11.62 -21.27
C ARG A 30 8.85 -10.93 -19.91
N ILE A 31 9.76 -9.99 -19.62
CA ILE A 31 9.81 -9.32 -18.32
C ILE A 31 9.23 -7.92 -18.44
N LEU A 32 7.90 -7.82 -18.25
CA LEU A 32 7.18 -6.71 -17.60
C LEU A 32 5.93 -7.26 -16.91
N SER A 33 5.75 -7.00 -15.61
CA SER A 33 4.52 -7.37 -14.88
C SER A 33 3.25 -6.81 -15.54
N ALA A 34 3.35 -5.69 -16.25
CA ALA A 34 2.22 -5.02 -16.91
C ALA A 34 1.70 -5.70 -18.19
N VAL A 35 2.55 -6.44 -18.92
CA VAL A 35 2.22 -6.97 -20.26
C VAL A 35 2.39 -8.49 -20.38
N THR A 36 2.98 -9.15 -19.39
CA THR A 36 3.15 -10.60 -19.42
C THR A 36 1.84 -11.33 -19.09
N VAL A 37 1.26 -11.98 -20.12
CA VAL A 37 0.00 -12.74 -20.02
C VAL A 37 0.19 -14.21 -19.63
N TYR A 38 1.25 -14.86 -20.12
CA TYR A 38 1.46 -16.32 -20.01
C TYR A 38 2.70 -16.77 -19.25
N GLY A 39 3.35 -15.89 -18.50
CA GLY A 39 4.50 -16.23 -17.66
C GLY A 39 4.40 -15.57 -16.29
N ARG A 40 4.67 -16.32 -15.22
CA ARG A 40 5.05 -15.67 -13.97
C ARG A 40 6.39 -15.00 -14.24
N VAL A 41 6.45 -13.67 -14.12
CA VAL A 41 7.75 -13.00 -14.11
C VAL A 41 8.48 -13.52 -12.88
N SER A 42 9.65 -14.14 -13.08
CA SER A 42 10.39 -14.71 -11.96
C SER A 42 10.76 -13.61 -10.97
N ILE A 43 10.61 -13.89 -9.67
CA ILE A 43 11.01 -12.94 -8.61
C ILE A 43 12.48 -12.54 -8.78
N LYS A 44 13.32 -13.47 -9.22
CA LYS A 44 14.73 -13.21 -9.56
C LYS A 44 14.88 -12.16 -10.65
N ALA A 45 14.08 -12.22 -11.72
CA ALA A 45 14.13 -11.23 -12.80
C ALA A 45 13.68 -9.83 -12.35
N LEU A 46 12.64 -9.74 -11.50
CA LEU A 46 12.21 -8.46 -10.91
C LEU A 46 13.30 -7.88 -10.00
N LYS A 47 13.89 -8.70 -9.12
CA LYS A 47 15.00 -8.30 -8.26
C LYS A 47 16.26 -7.90 -9.05
N GLN A 48 16.40 -8.27 -10.32
CA GLN A 48 17.53 -7.87 -11.17
C GLN A 48 17.32 -6.54 -11.91
N GLN A 49 16.14 -5.92 -11.77
CA GLN A 49 15.90 -4.61 -12.39
C GLN A 49 16.84 -3.54 -11.84
N PRO A 50 17.21 -2.53 -12.65
CA PRO A 50 18.22 -1.53 -12.31
C PRO A 50 17.70 -0.43 -11.35
N PHE A 51 16.61 -0.70 -10.63
CA PHE A 51 16.01 0.17 -9.62
C PHE A 51 15.76 -0.62 -8.32
N ASN A 52 15.48 0.09 -7.22
CA ASN A 52 15.21 -0.52 -5.92
C ASN A 52 13.77 -1.05 -5.85
N ILE A 53 13.62 -2.38 -5.81
CA ILE A 53 12.35 -3.08 -5.71
C ILE A 53 12.46 -4.24 -4.73
N SER A 54 11.56 -4.28 -3.76
CA SER A 54 11.36 -5.44 -2.89
C SER A 54 10.20 -6.28 -3.41
N VAL A 55 10.36 -7.60 -3.45
CA VAL A 55 9.31 -8.53 -3.90
C VAL A 55 9.08 -9.57 -2.82
N ILE A 56 7.85 -9.62 -2.32
CA ILE A 56 7.42 -10.52 -1.24
C ILE A 56 6.53 -11.60 -1.86
N ASP A 57 6.98 -12.85 -1.78
CA ASP A 57 6.18 -14.01 -2.21
C ASP A 57 5.14 -14.35 -1.14
N ALA A 58 3.86 -14.39 -1.53
CA ALA A 58 2.77 -14.70 -0.62
C ALA A 58 2.49 -16.21 -0.52
N THR A 59 3.01 -17.01 -1.47
CA THR A 59 2.74 -18.46 -1.57
C THR A 59 2.98 -19.24 -0.27
N PRO A 60 4.06 -18.99 0.49
CA PRO A 60 4.31 -19.71 1.75
C PRO A 60 3.25 -19.46 2.83
N TYR A 61 2.48 -18.36 2.74
CA TYR A 61 1.58 -17.88 3.78
C TYR A 61 0.10 -18.15 3.50
N TYR A 62 -0.24 -18.91 2.44
CA TYR A 62 -1.64 -19.19 2.10
C TYR A 62 -2.44 -19.92 3.17
N SER A 63 -1.77 -20.69 4.02
CA SER A 63 -2.40 -21.35 5.17
C SER A 63 -2.56 -20.42 6.37
N SER A 64 -1.87 -19.28 6.38
CA SER A 64 -1.86 -18.34 7.50
C SER A 64 -3.08 -17.40 7.48
N ASN A 65 -3.41 -16.80 8.62
CA ASN A 65 -4.51 -15.84 8.81
C ASN A 65 -4.05 -14.37 8.71
N ILE A 66 -3.02 -14.13 7.89
CA ILE A 66 -2.44 -12.81 7.68
C ILE A 66 -3.07 -12.10 6.48
N THR A 67 -2.93 -10.77 6.46
CA THR A 67 -3.44 -9.88 5.41
C THR A 67 -2.29 -9.38 4.53
N GLY A 68 -2.61 -8.66 3.45
CA GLY A 68 -1.59 -7.98 2.63
C GLY A 68 -0.72 -7.00 3.43
N VAL A 69 -1.30 -6.30 4.41
CA VAL A 69 -0.56 -5.40 5.33
C VAL A 69 0.46 -6.17 6.17
N ASP A 70 0.09 -7.32 6.70
CA ASP A 70 0.97 -8.14 7.52
C ASP A 70 2.17 -8.70 6.74
N LEU A 71 1.96 -8.99 5.44
CA LEU A 71 3.06 -9.32 4.54
C LEU A 71 3.99 -8.12 4.31
N LEU A 72 3.44 -6.93 4.06
CA LEU A 72 4.24 -5.71 3.86
C LEU A 72 5.08 -5.33 5.07
N ARG A 73 4.59 -5.56 6.29
CA ARG A 73 5.35 -5.34 7.54
C ARG A 73 6.68 -6.10 7.56
N GLN A 74 6.80 -7.19 6.80
CA GLN A 74 8.01 -8.00 6.72
C GLN A 74 9.03 -7.50 5.69
N ALA A 75 8.74 -6.43 4.94
CA ALA A 75 9.70 -5.83 4.02
C ALA A 75 10.57 -4.76 4.70
N SER A 76 11.84 -4.67 4.29
CA SER A 76 12.72 -3.56 4.65
C SER A 76 12.18 -2.24 4.13
N GLY A 77 12.49 -1.13 4.80
CA GLY A 77 12.12 0.22 4.39
C GLY A 77 10.66 0.57 4.57
N ILE A 78 9.82 -0.40 4.94
CA ILE A 78 8.38 -0.23 5.12
C ILE A 78 8.06 -0.20 6.61
N LYS A 79 7.34 0.83 7.03
CA LYS A 79 6.67 0.86 8.33
C LYS A 79 5.21 1.19 8.12
N ILE A 80 4.35 0.51 8.87
CA ILE A 80 2.90 0.71 8.81
C ILE A 80 2.47 1.14 10.21
N LYS A 81 1.69 2.22 10.27
CA LYS A 81 0.99 2.67 11.47
C LYS A 81 -0.49 2.39 11.31
N GLN A 82 -1.14 1.99 12.41
CA GLN A 82 -2.58 1.72 12.42
C GLN A 82 -3.28 2.60 13.44
N ASN A 83 -4.54 2.92 13.17
CA ASN A 83 -5.39 3.73 14.03
C ASN A 83 -6.41 2.88 14.81
N GLY A 84 -6.05 1.64 15.20
CA GLY A 84 -6.93 0.78 16.00
C GLY A 84 -6.84 -0.70 15.64
N GLY A 85 -7.97 -1.40 15.76
CA GLY A 85 -8.10 -2.83 15.52
C GLY A 85 -8.17 -3.24 14.04
N PHE A 86 -8.74 -4.41 13.80
CA PHE A 86 -8.92 -4.92 12.44
C PHE A 86 -9.89 -4.03 11.66
N GLY A 87 -9.57 -3.73 10.39
CA GLY A 87 -10.34 -2.81 9.56
C GLY A 87 -9.91 -1.34 9.66
N SER A 88 -9.22 -0.95 10.73
CA SER A 88 -8.77 0.43 10.94
C SER A 88 -7.82 0.95 9.85
N GLY A 89 -7.87 2.27 9.61
CA GLY A 89 -7.01 2.96 8.65
C GLY A 89 -5.51 2.73 8.91
N ASN A 90 -4.73 2.66 7.82
CA ASN A 90 -3.29 2.40 7.87
C ASN A 90 -2.51 3.51 7.14
N ASP A 91 -1.47 4.01 7.79
CA ASP A 91 -0.49 4.90 7.17
C ASP A 91 0.77 4.11 6.80
N PHE A 92 1.12 4.11 5.52
CA PHE A 92 2.29 3.41 5.00
C PHE A 92 3.45 4.40 4.84
N PHE A 93 4.61 4.01 5.37
CA PHE A 93 5.86 4.74 5.26
C PHE A 93 6.85 3.93 4.43
N ILE A 94 7.43 4.54 3.40
CA ILE A 94 8.51 3.97 2.58
C ILE A 94 9.65 4.98 2.53
N ASN A 95 10.80 4.63 3.10
CA ASN A 95 12.01 5.48 3.09
C ASN A 95 11.73 6.95 3.49
N GLY A 96 10.86 7.12 4.49
CA GLY A 96 10.45 8.41 5.04
C GLY A 96 9.33 9.15 4.30
N SER A 97 8.94 8.68 3.11
CA SER A 97 7.71 9.15 2.43
C SER A 97 6.50 8.46 3.04
N SER A 98 5.34 9.12 3.08
CA SER A 98 4.15 8.58 3.76
C SER A 98 2.83 8.96 3.09
N GLY A 99 1.76 8.26 3.50
CA GLY A 99 0.40 8.56 3.05
C GLY A 99 0.28 8.54 1.53
N LYS A 100 -0.23 9.63 0.96
CA LYS A 100 -0.51 9.77 -0.48
C LYS A 100 0.74 9.88 -1.38
N GLN A 101 1.94 9.94 -0.79
CA GLN A 101 3.21 9.87 -1.53
C GLN A 101 3.57 8.43 -1.95
N VAL A 102 2.92 7.43 -1.35
CA VAL A 102 3.04 6.02 -1.69
C VAL A 102 1.77 5.60 -2.45
N LYS A 103 1.91 5.16 -3.70
CA LYS A 103 0.78 4.78 -4.55
C LYS A 103 0.48 3.29 -4.48
N PHE A 104 -0.81 2.93 -4.50
CA PHE A 104 -1.26 1.54 -4.36
C PHE A 104 -1.89 1.02 -5.64
N PHE A 105 -1.54 -0.22 -5.98
CA PHE A 105 -2.03 -0.90 -7.18
C PHE A 105 -2.50 -2.32 -6.87
N ILE A 106 -3.53 -2.76 -7.57
CA ILE A 106 -3.91 -4.18 -7.70
C ILE A 106 -3.84 -4.53 -9.17
N ASP A 107 -2.95 -5.45 -9.55
CA ASP A 107 -2.66 -5.83 -10.93
C ASP A 107 -2.41 -4.60 -11.84
N GLY A 108 -1.65 -3.62 -11.30
CA GLY A 108 -1.33 -2.37 -11.98
C GLY A 108 -2.47 -1.35 -12.11
N LEU A 109 -3.65 -1.59 -11.49
CA LEU A 109 -4.76 -0.64 -11.38
C LEU A 109 -4.59 0.22 -10.13
N PRO A 110 -4.49 1.56 -10.25
CA PRO A 110 -4.49 2.46 -9.10
C PRO A 110 -5.70 2.21 -8.20
N GLN A 111 -5.48 2.09 -6.90
CA GLN A 111 -6.55 1.96 -5.90
C GLN A 111 -6.87 3.29 -5.21
N ASP A 112 -6.09 4.33 -5.49
CA ASP A 112 -6.31 5.66 -4.93
C ASP A 112 -7.70 6.18 -5.34
N ASN A 113 -8.38 6.86 -4.41
CA ASN A 113 -9.68 7.51 -4.61
C ASN A 113 -10.88 6.56 -4.79
N LEU A 114 -10.72 5.26 -4.52
CA LEU A 114 -11.81 4.26 -4.55
C LEU A 114 -12.47 4.02 -3.18
N GLY A 115 -12.32 4.96 -2.25
CA GLY A 115 -12.81 4.84 -0.88
C GLY A 115 -11.96 3.91 0.00
N GLU A 116 -12.39 3.71 1.24
CA GLU A 116 -11.71 2.88 2.23
C GLU A 116 -12.04 1.38 2.10
N THR A 117 -13.08 1.03 1.35
CA THR A 117 -13.48 -0.37 1.12
C THR A 117 -12.48 -1.22 0.32
N GLN A 118 -11.42 -0.61 -0.24
CA GLN A 118 -10.33 -1.30 -0.96
C GLN A 118 -9.00 -1.36 -0.17
N ALA A 119 -9.01 -1.06 1.13
CA ALA A 119 -7.80 -1.05 1.94
C ALA A 119 -7.06 -2.42 1.98
N LEU A 120 -5.74 -2.39 2.11
CA LEU A 120 -4.91 -3.62 2.09
C LEU A 120 -5.08 -4.53 3.32
N ASN A 121 -5.49 -3.95 4.44
CA ASN A 121 -5.70 -4.65 5.72
C ASN A 121 -6.90 -5.62 5.69
N ILE A 122 -7.75 -5.55 4.66
CA ILE A 122 -8.89 -6.44 4.44
C ILE A 122 -8.68 -7.41 3.26
N TYR A 123 -7.54 -7.32 2.57
CA TYR A 123 -7.19 -8.20 1.45
C TYR A 123 -6.53 -9.49 1.97
N PRO A 124 -7.14 -10.68 1.78
CA PRO A 124 -6.61 -11.92 2.33
C PRO A 124 -5.40 -12.41 1.53
N VAL A 125 -4.40 -12.94 2.25
CA VAL A 125 -3.14 -13.39 1.66
C VAL A 125 -3.31 -14.46 0.58
N GLU A 126 -4.31 -15.35 0.71
CA GLU A 126 -4.52 -16.42 -0.27
C GLU A 126 -5.01 -15.95 -1.66
N GLN A 127 -5.31 -14.66 -1.84
CA GLN A 127 -5.59 -14.04 -3.15
C GLN A 127 -4.34 -13.42 -3.80
N ILE A 128 -3.29 -13.20 -3.01
CA ILE A 128 -2.10 -12.47 -3.42
C ILE A 128 -1.09 -13.49 -3.93
N GLU A 129 -0.55 -13.31 -5.14
CA GLU A 129 0.60 -14.10 -5.59
C GLU A 129 1.89 -13.54 -5.00
N ARG A 130 2.04 -12.21 -5.08
CA ARG A 130 3.18 -11.48 -4.54
C ARG A 130 2.85 -10.01 -4.35
N LEU A 131 3.66 -9.34 -3.55
CA LEU A 131 3.68 -7.89 -3.40
C LEU A 131 4.96 -7.34 -4.02
N GLU A 132 4.83 -6.31 -4.85
CA GLU A 132 5.94 -5.59 -5.47
C GLU A 132 6.01 -4.19 -4.85
N VAL A 133 7.13 -3.86 -4.20
CA VAL A 133 7.34 -2.59 -3.51
C VAL A 133 8.47 -1.83 -4.20
N TYR A 134 8.10 -0.80 -4.94
CA TYR A 134 9.00 0.10 -5.65
C TYR A 134 9.39 1.24 -4.72
N LYS A 135 10.69 1.55 -4.64
CA LYS A 135 11.21 2.53 -3.67
C LYS A 135 11.96 3.65 -4.38
N GLY A 136 11.37 4.85 -4.39
CA GLY A 136 11.95 6.07 -4.95
C GLY A 136 12.05 6.14 -6.48
N VAL A 137 12.28 5.03 -7.20
CA VAL A 137 12.32 5.01 -8.67
C VAL A 137 11.22 4.10 -9.22
N LEU A 138 10.30 4.65 -10.01
CA LEU A 138 9.21 3.90 -10.64
C LEU A 138 9.43 3.69 -12.14
N PRO A 139 9.20 2.47 -12.65
CA PRO A 139 9.22 2.24 -14.09
C PRO A 139 7.97 2.84 -14.76
N VAL A 140 8.08 3.16 -16.06
CA VAL A 140 7.05 3.94 -16.79
C VAL A 140 5.72 3.21 -16.86
N GLU A 141 5.72 1.88 -16.94
CA GLU A 141 4.52 1.06 -17.06
C GLU A 141 3.62 1.09 -15.82
N LEU A 142 4.08 1.54 -14.66
CA LEU A 142 3.18 1.80 -13.53
C LEU A 142 2.29 3.02 -13.81
N GLY A 143 2.81 4.00 -14.55
CA GLY A 143 2.06 5.18 -15.02
C GLY A 143 1.45 5.97 -13.87
N ALA A 144 2.26 6.31 -12.86
CA ALA A 144 1.82 6.99 -11.65
C ALA A 144 2.81 8.05 -11.17
N ASP A 145 2.27 9.04 -10.49
CA ASP A 145 2.96 10.19 -9.91
C ASP A 145 3.41 9.91 -8.47
N ALA A 146 4.06 8.77 -8.24
CA ALA A 146 4.46 8.34 -6.90
C ALA A 146 5.82 8.93 -6.50
N LEU A 147 5.85 9.77 -5.45
CA LEU A 147 7.06 10.44 -5.01
C LEU A 147 8.00 9.52 -4.21
N GLY A 148 7.42 8.77 -3.27
CA GLY A 148 8.18 7.93 -2.33
C GLY A 148 8.36 6.49 -2.79
N GLY A 149 7.40 6.00 -3.58
CA GLY A 149 7.36 4.62 -4.01
C GLY A 149 5.94 4.15 -4.33
N ALA A 150 5.83 2.88 -4.70
CA ALA A 150 4.55 2.25 -4.99
C ALA A 150 4.51 0.82 -4.45
N ILE A 151 3.31 0.39 -4.08
CA ILE A 151 3.02 -0.99 -3.69
C ILE A 151 2.01 -1.56 -4.69
N ASN A 152 2.40 -2.62 -5.39
CA ASN A 152 1.56 -3.30 -6.36
C ASN A 152 1.29 -4.74 -5.90
N ILE A 153 0.01 -5.04 -5.63
CA ILE A 153 -0.45 -6.40 -5.36
C ILE A 153 -0.64 -7.10 -6.68
N ILE A 154 0.05 -8.22 -6.86
CA ILE A 154 -0.23 -9.12 -7.97
C ILE A 154 -1.16 -10.20 -7.47
N THR A 155 -2.35 -10.31 -8.06
CA THR A 155 -3.31 -11.33 -7.66
C THR A 155 -2.95 -12.69 -8.27
N ARG A 156 -3.43 -13.78 -7.65
CA ARG A 156 -3.21 -15.13 -8.15
C ARG A 156 -3.86 -15.34 -9.51
N LYS A 157 -3.06 -15.80 -10.47
CA LYS A 157 -3.51 -16.14 -11.83
C LYS A 157 -3.48 -17.66 -12.03
N GLU A 158 -4.44 -18.36 -11.44
CA GLU A 158 -4.58 -19.81 -11.67
C GLU A 158 -5.11 -20.09 -13.08
N ARG A 159 -4.56 -21.12 -13.72
CA ARG A 159 -4.89 -21.52 -15.10
C ARG A 159 -5.83 -22.71 -15.17
N GLU A 160 -6.12 -23.30 -14.04
CA GLU A 160 -6.97 -24.47 -13.90
C GLU A 160 -8.23 -24.11 -13.14
N ASP A 161 -9.22 -25.00 -13.23
CA ASP A 161 -10.40 -24.92 -12.42
C ASP A 161 -9.99 -25.12 -10.95
N TYR A 162 -10.40 -24.18 -10.09
CA TYR A 162 -10.10 -24.31 -8.67
C TYR A 162 -11.23 -23.76 -7.82
N ILE A 163 -11.31 -24.29 -6.61
CA ILE A 163 -12.08 -23.74 -5.52
C ILE A 163 -11.19 -23.57 -4.29
N ASN A 164 -11.34 -22.46 -3.59
CA ASN A 164 -10.63 -22.14 -2.36
C ASN A 164 -11.64 -21.52 -1.39
N ALA A 165 -11.83 -22.14 -0.24
CA ALA A 165 -12.70 -21.64 0.81
C ALA A 165 -11.91 -21.59 2.11
N SER A 166 -12.05 -20.52 2.88
CA SER A 166 -11.47 -20.47 4.22
C SER A 166 -12.36 -19.72 5.18
N TYR A 167 -12.33 -20.14 6.43
CA TYR A 167 -12.98 -19.46 7.53
C TYR A 167 -11.99 -19.32 8.68
N SER A 168 -11.92 -18.12 9.26
CA SER A 168 -11.12 -17.87 10.44
C SER A 168 -11.94 -17.23 11.55
N ILE A 169 -11.66 -17.65 12.77
CA ILE A 169 -12.16 -17.03 14.00
C ILE A 169 -10.97 -16.54 14.82
N GLY A 170 -11.13 -15.46 15.55
CA GLY A 170 -10.07 -14.94 16.41
C GLY A 170 -10.56 -14.05 17.53
N SER A 171 -9.61 -13.65 18.38
CA SER A 171 -9.85 -12.71 19.48
C SER A 171 -10.57 -11.43 19.01
N PHE A 172 -11.22 -10.77 19.96
CA PHE A 172 -11.98 -9.53 19.73
C PHE A 172 -13.18 -9.72 18.78
N ASN A 173 -13.76 -10.92 18.83
CA ASN A 173 -14.91 -11.33 18.04
C ASN A 173 -14.65 -11.14 16.53
N THR A 174 -13.50 -11.65 16.07
CA THR A 174 -13.07 -11.50 14.67
C THR A 174 -13.45 -12.73 13.87
N HIS A 175 -14.14 -12.54 12.75
CA HIS A 175 -14.57 -13.57 11.82
C HIS A 175 -14.17 -13.15 10.40
N LYS A 176 -13.60 -14.07 9.63
CA LYS A 176 -13.26 -13.85 8.22
C LYS A 176 -13.70 -15.06 7.40
N LEU A 177 -14.44 -14.83 6.33
CA LEU A 177 -14.89 -15.83 5.37
C LEU A 177 -14.37 -15.44 3.99
N ASN A 178 -13.69 -16.37 3.34
CA ASN A 178 -13.15 -16.18 1.99
C ASN A 178 -13.58 -17.34 1.09
N LEU A 179 -14.15 -17.02 -0.07
CA LEU A 179 -14.60 -17.98 -1.08
C LEU A 179 -14.08 -17.54 -2.46
N PHE A 180 -13.40 -18.45 -3.15
CA PHE A 180 -12.86 -18.22 -4.48
C PHE A 180 -13.14 -19.42 -5.35
N GLY A 181 -13.65 -19.16 -6.56
CA GLY A 181 -13.84 -20.18 -7.57
C GLY A 181 -13.48 -19.64 -8.94
N LYS A 182 -12.81 -20.46 -9.75
CA LYS A 182 -12.60 -20.19 -11.17
C LYS A 182 -12.94 -21.45 -11.96
N LYS A 183 -13.63 -21.26 -13.08
CA LYS A 183 -14.05 -22.34 -13.98
C LYS A 183 -13.85 -21.93 -15.43
N TYR A 184 -13.18 -22.78 -16.20
CA TYR A 184 -13.02 -22.68 -17.64
C TYR A 184 -14.15 -23.43 -18.36
N LEU A 185 -14.92 -22.69 -19.18
CA LEU A 185 -15.92 -23.26 -20.07
C LEU A 185 -15.29 -23.42 -21.45
N GLY A 186 -14.85 -24.64 -21.76
CA GLY A 186 -13.98 -24.91 -22.92
C GLY A 186 -12.51 -24.54 -22.64
N LYS A 187 -11.73 -24.29 -23.71
CA LYS A 187 -10.27 -24.05 -23.59
C LYS A 187 -9.88 -22.61 -23.26
N HIS A 188 -10.76 -21.65 -23.54
CA HIS A 188 -10.39 -20.23 -23.57
C HIS A 188 -11.25 -19.34 -22.70
N PHE A 189 -12.56 -19.62 -22.60
CA PHE A 189 -13.47 -18.80 -21.82
C PHE A 189 -13.43 -19.26 -20.37
N PHE A 190 -13.44 -18.31 -19.43
CA PHE A 190 -13.52 -18.60 -18.01
C PHE A 190 -14.44 -17.63 -17.30
N THR A 191 -14.96 -18.11 -16.17
CA THR A 191 -15.66 -17.31 -15.16
C THR A 191 -14.97 -17.49 -13.82
N SER A 192 -14.95 -16.46 -12.99
CA SER A 192 -14.50 -16.56 -11.61
C SER A 192 -15.34 -15.70 -10.67
N LEU A 193 -15.52 -16.20 -9.46
CA LEU A 193 -16.16 -15.51 -8.36
C LEU A 193 -15.20 -15.46 -7.18
N GLN A 194 -15.05 -14.30 -6.58
CA GLN A 194 -14.34 -14.10 -5.33
C GLN A 194 -15.27 -13.37 -4.37
N ALA A 195 -15.42 -13.89 -3.15
CA ALA A 195 -16.24 -13.29 -2.11
C ALA A 195 -15.49 -13.32 -0.78
N ASN A 196 -15.45 -12.17 -0.11
CA ASN A 196 -14.82 -12.00 1.20
C ASN A 196 -15.81 -11.30 2.13
N PHE A 197 -15.91 -11.78 3.36
CA PHE A 197 -16.71 -11.16 4.41
C PHE A 197 -15.88 -11.14 5.68
N ASN A 198 -15.72 -9.97 6.28
CA ASN A 198 -15.09 -9.86 7.58
C ASN A 198 -16.01 -9.15 8.57
N TYR A 199 -15.90 -9.56 9.83
CA TYR A 199 -16.56 -8.95 10.97
C TYR A 199 -15.54 -8.90 12.10
N ALA A 200 -15.45 -7.78 12.81
CA ALA A 200 -14.71 -7.67 14.05
C ALA A 200 -15.53 -6.87 15.06
N GLY A 201 -15.57 -7.35 16.31
CA GLY A 201 -16.10 -6.56 17.41
C GLY A 201 -15.12 -5.47 17.87
N ASN A 202 -13.81 -5.68 17.64
CA ASN A 202 -12.71 -4.82 18.10
C ASN A 202 -12.82 -4.39 19.58
N ASN A 203 -13.47 -5.21 20.41
CA ASN A 203 -13.72 -4.93 21.83
C ASN A 203 -12.53 -5.30 22.73
N TYR A 204 -11.32 -4.98 22.27
CA TYR A 204 -10.08 -5.24 23.00
C TYR A 204 -9.92 -4.26 24.18
N PRO A 205 -9.24 -4.68 25.25
CA PRO A 205 -9.00 -3.80 26.39
C PRO A 205 -7.95 -2.75 26.06
N VAL A 206 -8.19 -1.53 26.52
CA VAL A 206 -7.30 -0.38 26.43
C VAL A 206 -7.16 0.28 27.79
N GLN A 207 -6.05 0.99 27.99
CA GLN A 207 -5.87 1.83 29.17
C GLN A 207 -6.27 3.26 28.79
N ALA A 208 -7.31 3.79 29.42
CA ALA A 208 -7.83 5.12 29.12
C ALA A 208 -8.21 5.87 30.40
N ALA A 209 -8.17 7.20 30.33
CA ALA A 209 -8.59 8.05 31.43
C ALA A 209 -10.12 8.16 31.46
N VAL A 210 -10.74 7.74 32.56
CA VAL A 210 -12.18 7.91 32.81
C VAL A 210 -12.34 9.08 33.77
N ILE A 211 -13.06 10.11 33.34
CA ILE A 211 -13.30 11.32 34.15
C ILE A 211 -14.51 11.05 35.05
N ARG A 212 -14.32 11.18 36.37
CA ARG A 212 -15.38 11.10 37.37
C ARG A 212 -16.24 12.37 37.37
N SER A 213 -17.42 12.31 37.99
CA SER A 213 -18.32 13.47 38.14
C SER A 213 -17.68 14.65 38.88
N ASN A 214 -16.71 14.41 39.75
CA ASN A 214 -15.94 15.45 40.45
C ASN A 214 -14.78 16.03 39.62
N GLY A 215 -14.63 15.65 38.34
CA GLY A 215 -13.58 16.11 37.43
C GLY A 215 -12.24 15.39 37.57
N GLN A 216 -12.08 14.45 38.51
CA GLN A 216 -10.86 13.66 38.64
C GLN A 216 -10.77 12.60 37.54
N ALA A 217 -9.60 12.44 36.94
CA ALA A 217 -9.35 11.44 35.89
C ALA A 217 -8.64 10.21 36.47
N ASP A 218 -9.29 9.05 36.36
CA ASP A 218 -8.67 7.77 36.71
C ASP A 218 -8.24 7.01 35.47
N THR A 219 -7.00 6.55 35.45
CA THR A 219 -6.53 5.68 34.38
C THR A 219 -6.99 4.23 34.66
N MET A 220 -7.90 3.72 33.85
CA MET A 220 -8.51 2.40 34.02
C MET A 220 -8.33 1.52 32.78
N ASN A 221 -8.38 0.20 32.97
CA ASN A 221 -8.49 -0.74 31.86
C ASN A 221 -9.97 -0.89 31.48
N VAL A 222 -10.31 -0.47 30.27
CA VAL A 222 -11.68 -0.49 29.74
C VAL A 222 -11.71 -1.23 28.41
N ARG A 223 -12.87 -1.67 27.95
CA ARG A 223 -13.03 -2.25 26.61
C ARG A 223 -13.62 -1.22 25.68
N LEU A 224 -13.12 -1.18 24.43
CA LEU A 224 -13.79 -0.42 23.38
C LEU A 224 -15.23 -0.94 23.21
N PHE A 225 -16.19 -0.02 23.12
CA PHE A 225 -17.62 -0.32 23.16
C PHE A 225 -18.34 -0.02 21.83
N HIS A 226 -17.68 0.72 20.94
CA HIS A 226 -18.20 1.26 19.68
C HIS A 226 -17.11 1.31 18.59
N ASP A 227 -16.46 0.16 18.36
CA ASP A 227 -15.37 0.01 17.36
C ASP A 227 -15.67 -1.12 16.36
N ARG A 228 -16.94 -1.53 16.23
CA ARG A 228 -17.32 -2.66 15.37
C ARG A 228 -17.05 -2.37 13.90
N PHE A 229 -16.41 -3.33 13.25
CA PHE A 229 -16.11 -3.28 11.83
C PHE A 229 -16.77 -4.45 11.09
N LYS A 230 -17.32 -4.16 9.90
CA LYS A 230 -17.80 -5.17 8.95
C LYS A 230 -17.44 -4.74 7.54
N ASN A 231 -17.01 -5.68 6.71
CA ASN A 231 -16.91 -5.43 5.28
C ASN A 231 -17.23 -6.68 4.45
N TYR A 232 -17.59 -6.43 3.20
CA TYR A 232 -17.68 -7.47 2.19
C TYR A 232 -17.02 -7.02 0.88
N ASN A 233 -16.51 -7.99 0.13
CA ASN A 233 -15.98 -7.81 -1.21
C ASN A 233 -16.51 -8.95 -2.10
N VAL A 234 -17.15 -8.61 -3.22
CA VAL A 234 -17.61 -9.57 -4.21
C VAL A 234 -17.08 -9.15 -5.57
N ARG A 235 -16.23 -9.99 -6.16
CA ARG A 235 -15.65 -9.81 -7.49
C ARG A 235 -16.14 -10.93 -8.40
N PHE A 236 -16.92 -10.57 -9.40
CA PHE A 236 -17.30 -11.44 -10.50
C PHE A 236 -16.50 -11.08 -11.74
N GLN A 237 -15.90 -12.07 -12.40
CA GLN A 237 -15.08 -11.83 -13.59
C GLN A 237 -15.39 -12.88 -14.64
N VAL A 238 -15.52 -12.42 -15.88
CA VAL A 238 -15.61 -13.25 -17.08
C VAL A 238 -14.50 -12.85 -18.04
N GLY A 239 -13.99 -13.80 -18.81
CA GLY A 239 -12.95 -13.46 -19.77
C GLY A 239 -12.54 -14.58 -20.70
N TYR A 240 -11.75 -14.19 -21.69
CA TYR A 240 -11.06 -15.09 -22.60
C TYR A 240 -9.56 -15.07 -22.31
N SER A 241 -8.96 -16.25 -22.44
CA SER A 241 -7.51 -16.45 -22.43
C SER A 241 -7.10 -17.25 -23.66
N GLY A 242 -6.07 -16.80 -24.37
CA GLY A 242 -5.41 -17.57 -25.44
C GLY A 242 -6.08 -17.45 -26.79
N LYS A 243 -6.71 -16.32 -27.09
CA LYS A 243 -7.34 -16.08 -28.40
C LYS A 243 -6.40 -15.32 -29.33
N ARG A 244 -6.61 -15.48 -30.64
CA ARG A 244 -5.79 -14.81 -31.66
C ARG A 244 -5.80 -13.29 -31.49
N PHE A 245 -6.97 -12.71 -31.23
CA PHE A 245 -7.15 -11.26 -31.07
C PHE A 245 -6.80 -10.72 -29.68
N ALA A 246 -6.73 -11.58 -28.65
CA ALA A 246 -6.44 -11.19 -27.27
C ALA A 246 -5.81 -12.36 -26.51
N ASP A 247 -4.66 -12.10 -25.90
CA ASP A 247 -4.06 -13.06 -24.99
C ASP A 247 -4.86 -13.10 -23.68
N GLN A 248 -5.28 -11.93 -23.19
CA GLN A 248 -6.23 -11.83 -22.09
C GLN A 248 -7.24 -10.72 -22.38
N LEU A 249 -8.52 -11.05 -22.28
CA LEU A 249 -9.61 -10.09 -22.29
C LEU A 249 -10.55 -10.41 -21.14
N THR A 250 -10.69 -9.51 -20.19
CA THR A 250 -11.52 -9.74 -18.99
C THR A 250 -12.43 -8.56 -18.71
N LEU A 251 -13.69 -8.85 -18.39
CA LEU A 251 -14.63 -7.92 -17.79
C LEU A 251 -14.82 -8.32 -16.33
N THR A 252 -14.56 -7.40 -15.41
CA THR A 252 -14.67 -7.61 -13.96
C THR A 252 -15.69 -6.65 -13.39
N PHE A 253 -16.65 -7.20 -12.65
CA PHE A 253 -17.57 -6.45 -11.81
C PHE A 253 -17.13 -6.64 -10.34
N LEU A 254 -16.99 -5.54 -9.63
CA LEU A 254 -16.61 -5.53 -8.22
C LEU A 254 -17.66 -4.76 -7.44
N GLN A 255 -18.13 -5.34 -6.35
CA GLN A 255 -18.93 -4.64 -5.36
C GLN A 255 -18.32 -4.85 -3.98
N THR A 256 -18.04 -3.76 -3.28
CA THR A 256 -17.58 -3.79 -1.90
C THR A 256 -18.46 -2.92 -1.04
N GLY A 257 -18.52 -3.25 0.25
CA GLY A 257 -19.20 -2.42 1.23
C GLY A 257 -18.58 -2.57 2.60
N MET A 258 -18.73 -1.53 3.40
CA MET A 258 -18.13 -1.38 4.72
C MET A 258 -19.11 -0.70 5.67
N TYR A 259 -19.13 -1.17 6.93
CA TYR A 259 -19.75 -0.53 8.08
C TYR A 259 -18.68 -0.44 9.16
N ASP A 260 -18.41 0.77 9.63
CA ASP A 260 -17.28 1.07 10.51
C ASP A 260 -17.73 2.02 11.63
N GLN A 261 -17.71 1.55 12.87
CA GLN A 261 -17.95 2.41 14.03
C GLN A 261 -16.66 3.09 14.43
N LEU A 262 -16.68 4.40 14.55
CA LEU A 262 -15.51 5.17 14.94
C LEU A 262 -15.57 5.39 16.45
N GLN A 263 -14.68 4.75 17.20
CA GLN A 263 -14.64 4.89 18.66
C GLN A 263 -13.90 6.16 19.12
N HIS A 264 -13.00 6.72 18.31
CA HIS A 264 -12.18 7.86 18.68
C HIS A 264 -11.54 8.56 17.48
N SER A 265 -10.99 9.76 17.70
CA SER A 265 -10.14 10.48 16.74
C SER A 265 -8.73 9.87 16.64
N LEU A 266 -7.86 10.42 15.79
CA LEU A 266 -6.47 9.97 15.63
C LEU A 266 -5.63 9.95 16.93
N MET A 267 -6.06 10.62 18.01
CA MET A 267 -5.29 10.78 19.26
C MET A 267 -5.89 10.05 20.48
N MET A 268 -7.00 9.31 20.31
CA MET A 268 -7.66 8.58 21.41
C MET A 268 -7.98 9.46 22.64
N GLN A 269 -8.28 10.75 22.43
CA GLN A 269 -8.52 11.71 23.53
C GLN A 269 -9.91 11.58 24.13
N GLN A 270 -10.93 11.44 23.27
CA GLN A 270 -12.33 11.31 23.67
C GLN A 270 -12.94 10.12 22.93
N PRO A 271 -13.78 9.31 23.60
CA PRO A 271 -14.52 8.25 22.95
C PRO A 271 -15.81 8.78 22.32
N TYR A 272 -16.17 8.17 21.19
CA TYR A 272 -17.45 8.35 20.53
C TYR A 272 -18.34 7.11 20.70
N GLY A 273 -19.64 7.29 20.80
CA GLY A 273 -20.61 6.22 21.05
C GLY A 273 -21.61 5.97 19.93
N PHE A 274 -21.76 6.90 18.98
CA PHE A 274 -22.74 6.78 17.89
C PHE A 274 -22.19 7.12 16.50
N VAL A 275 -20.94 7.54 16.40
CA VAL A 275 -20.31 7.87 15.11
C VAL A 275 -20.07 6.60 14.30
N TYR A 276 -20.58 6.55 13.07
CA TYR A 276 -20.25 5.45 12.17
C TYR A 276 -20.23 5.90 10.71
N ARG A 277 -19.56 5.09 9.89
CA ARG A 277 -19.46 5.29 8.46
C ARG A 277 -19.92 4.04 7.70
N ASN A 278 -20.67 4.27 6.65
CA ASN A 278 -21.06 3.28 5.67
C ASN A 278 -20.50 3.67 4.31
N GLU A 279 -19.84 2.75 3.64
CA GLU A 279 -19.35 3.01 2.29
C GLU A 279 -19.65 1.82 1.38
N LYS A 280 -19.95 2.10 0.12
CA LYS A 280 -20.16 1.11 -0.93
C LYS A 280 -19.44 1.55 -2.20
N LEU A 281 -18.63 0.66 -2.78
CA LEU A 281 -18.00 0.85 -4.08
C LEU A 281 -18.59 -0.16 -5.07
N GLN A 282 -18.89 0.32 -6.27
CA GLN A 282 -19.28 -0.49 -7.43
C GLN A 282 -18.36 -0.16 -8.60
N SER A 283 -17.74 -1.17 -9.18
CA SER A 283 -16.79 -1.00 -10.28
C SER A 283 -17.06 -1.95 -11.44
N ALA A 284 -16.85 -1.45 -12.64
CA ALA A 284 -16.69 -2.26 -13.85
C ALA A 284 -15.29 -2.00 -14.44
N VAL A 285 -14.54 -3.07 -14.70
CA VAL A 285 -13.18 -3.00 -15.23
C VAL A 285 -13.06 -3.89 -16.47
N LEU A 286 -12.67 -3.30 -17.59
CA LEU A 286 -12.30 -4.01 -18.80
C LEU A 286 -10.77 -4.00 -18.93
N ARG A 287 -10.17 -5.17 -19.12
CA ARG A 287 -8.74 -5.33 -19.33
C ARG A 287 -8.48 -6.11 -20.61
N TYR A 288 -7.57 -5.60 -21.43
CA TYR A 288 -7.09 -6.20 -22.66
C TYR A 288 -5.57 -6.32 -22.63
N GLN A 289 -5.04 -7.48 -23.01
CA GLN A 289 -3.61 -7.68 -23.18
C GLN A 289 -3.37 -8.55 -24.42
N LYS A 290 -2.37 -8.15 -25.21
CA LYS A 290 -1.94 -8.88 -26.39
C LYS A 290 -0.45 -8.69 -26.63
N ALA A 291 0.30 -9.78 -26.59
CA ALA A 291 1.66 -9.80 -27.08
C ALA A 291 1.67 -9.81 -28.61
N ASP A 292 2.64 -9.11 -29.19
CA ASP A 292 2.84 -9.01 -30.64
C ASP A 292 1.53 -8.68 -31.40
N LEU A 293 0.77 -7.69 -30.89
CA LEU A 293 -0.44 -7.17 -31.56
C LEU A 293 -0.07 -6.52 -32.91
N LEU A 294 1.04 -5.78 -32.90
CA LEU A 294 1.80 -5.37 -34.08
C LEU A 294 3.18 -6.06 -34.01
N PRO A 295 3.94 -6.15 -35.12
CA PRO A 295 5.27 -6.73 -35.09
C PRO A 295 6.12 -6.16 -33.94
N GLU A 296 6.68 -7.05 -33.12
CA GLU A 296 7.52 -6.70 -31.95
C GLU A 296 6.87 -5.78 -30.91
N THR A 297 5.54 -5.63 -30.96
CA THR A 297 4.79 -4.68 -30.12
C THR A 297 3.78 -5.39 -29.24
N ASP A 298 4.03 -5.38 -27.94
CA ASP A 298 3.06 -5.85 -26.96
C ASP A 298 2.18 -4.69 -26.47
N VAL A 299 0.89 -4.94 -26.27
CA VAL A 299 -0.08 -3.93 -25.85
C VAL A 299 -0.88 -4.43 -24.64
N ALA A 300 -1.00 -3.58 -23.63
CA ALA A 300 -1.89 -3.76 -22.49
C ALA A 300 -2.75 -2.50 -22.32
N ALA A 301 -4.07 -2.68 -22.24
CA ALA A 301 -5.02 -1.61 -22.02
C ALA A 301 -5.99 -1.99 -20.90
N MET A 302 -6.44 -0.98 -20.17
CA MET A 302 -7.41 -1.14 -19.11
C MET A 302 -8.27 0.12 -18.98
N VAL A 303 -9.57 -0.08 -18.81
CA VAL A 303 -10.50 1.00 -18.46
C VAL A 303 -11.36 0.57 -17.29
N SER A 304 -11.63 1.48 -16.36
CA SER A 304 -12.55 1.25 -15.26
C SER A 304 -13.45 2.44 -15.00
N TYR A 305 -14.67 2.14 -14.61
CA TYR A 305 -15.61 3.10 -14.06
C TYR A 305 -16.00 2.64 -12.66
N ASN A 306 -15.95 3.55 -11.70
CA ASN A 306 -16.09 3.27 -10.28
C ASN A 306 -17.03 4.31 -9.68
N ARG A 307 -18.01 3.86 -8.89
CA ARG A 307 -18.89 4.73 -8.12
C ARG A 307 -18.80 4.37 -6.65
N VAL A 308 -18.47 5.36 -5.82
CA VAL A 308 -18.39 5.26 -4.37
C VAL A 308 -19.50 6.09 -3.75
N ASN A 309 -20.32 5.46 -2.93
CA ASN A 309 -21.33 6.12 -2.12
C ASN A 309 -20.94 5.96 -0.65
N SER A 310 -20.84 7.05 0.09
CA SER A 310 -20.50 7.03 1.51
C SER A 310 -21.53 7.81 2.33
N LEU A 311 -21.76 7.35 3.56
CA LEU A 311 -22.56 8.00 4.59
C LEU A 311 -21.70 8.07 5.86
N LEU A 312 -21.50 9.26 6.39
CA LEU A 312 -21.01 9.48 7.75
C LEU A 312 -22.17 9.97 8.61
N MET A 313 -22.43 9.25 9.71
CA MET A 313 -23.45 9.61 10.69
C MET A 313 -22.79 10.13 11.96
N ASP A 314 -23.12 11.36 12.34
CA ASP A 314 -22.69 12.02 13.57
C ASP A 314 -23.79 12.96 14.09
N THR A 315 -24.80 12.40 14.76
CA THR A 315 -25.99 13.16 15.22
C THR A 315 -26.20 13.12 16.73
N SER A 316 -25.36 12.38 17.46
CA SER A 316 -25.51 12.24 18.90
C SER A 316 -25.06 13.51 19.61
N ARG A 317 -25.87 13.93 20.59
CA ARG A 317 -25.56 15.09 21.45
C ARG A 317 -24.97 14.68 22.79
N TYR A 318 -24.78 13.40 23.04
CA TYR A 318 -24.23 12.92 24.30
C TYR A 318 -22.71 12.92 24.25
N ALA A 319 -22.07 13.20 25.38
CA ALA A 319 -20.66 12.95 25.58
C ALA A 319 -20.48 11.59 26.27
N PHE A 320 -19.56 10.77 25.79
CA PHE A 320 -19.27 9.46 26.35
C PHE A 320 -17.96 9.46 27.13
N LEU A 321 -17.89 8.59 28.13
CA LEU A 321 -16.70 8.22 28.86
C LEU A 321 -16.13 6.92 28.30
N TRP A 322 -14.86 6.66 28.58
CA TRP A 322 -14.14 5.49 28.04
C TRP A 322 -14.64 4.14 28.59
N ASN A 323 -15.41 4.16 29.69
CA ASN A 323 -16.13 3.00 30.21
C ASN A 323 -17.47 2.74 29.49
N GLY A 324 -17.85 3.58 28.51
CA GLY A 324 -19.09 3.46 27.74
C GLY A 324 -20.29 4.21 28.32
N GLU A 325 -20.15 4.81 29.50
CA GLU A 325 -21.21 5.59 30.13
C GLU A 325 -21.34 6.97 29.48
N VAL A 326 -22.53 7.57 29.58
CA VAL A 326 -22.73 8.97 29.23
C VAL A 326 -22.16 9.82 30.36
N ALA A 327 -21.30 10.78 30.01
CA ALA A 327 -20.74 11.72 30.98
C ALA A 327 -21.87 12.50 31.67
N THR A 328 -21.74 12.78 32.97
CA THR A 328 -22.74 13.53 33.74
C THR A 328 -22.21 14.89 34.19
N ASP A 329 -23.10 15.85 34.43
CA ASP A 329 -22.76 17.11 35.08
C ASP A 329 -22.54 16.90 36.60
N LEU A 330 -22.24 18.00 37.32
CA LEU A 330 -22.01 17.98 38.77
C LEU A 330 -23.23 17.53 39.58
N ASN A 331 -24.43 17.58 38.99
CA ASN A 331 -25.69 17.16 39.60
C ASN A 331 -26.05 15.71 39.22
N GLY A 332 -25.18 15.01 38.49
CA GLY A 332 -25.40 13.63 38.04
C GLY A 332 -26.36 13.50 36.84
N GLN A 333 -26.71 14.60 36.17
CA GLN A 333 -27.54 14.57 34.96
C GLN A 333 -26.70 14.30 33.72
N PRO A 334 -27.19 13.51 32.73
CA PRO A 334 -26.46 13.25 31.49
C PRO A 334 -26.07 14.54 30.76
N GLN A 335 -24.78 14.73 30.48
CA GLN A 335 -24.28 15.84 29.69
C GLN A 335 -24.78 15.70 28.26
N ARG A 336 -25.55 16.70 27.85
CA ARG A 336 -26.08 16.84 26.50
C ARG A 336 -25.62 18.15 25.90
N LYS A 337 -24.93 18.09 24.76
CA LYS A 337 -24.55 19.27 23.97
C LYS A 337 -25.82 19.99 23.50
N LEU A 338 -25.79 21.32 23.52
CA LEU A 338 -26.88 22.16 23.02
C LEU A 338 -27.09 21.97 21.51
N SER A 339 -25.98 21.80 20.77
CA SER A 339 -25.94 21.60 19.31
C SER A 339 -24.77 20.70 18.90
N GLY A 340 -24.77 20.25 17.65
CA GLY A 340 -23.70 19.47 17.03
C GLY A 340 -23.77 17.97 17.26
N GLY A 341 -22.73 17.31 16.79
CA GLY A 341 -22.48 15.88 16.97
C GLY A 341 -21.29 15.62 17.91
N GLU A 342 -20.83 14.38 17.94
CA GLU A 342 -19.65 13.93 18.65
C GLU A 342 -18.36 14.37 17.93
N LEU A 343 -18.39 14.43 16.59
CA LEU A 343 -17.23 14.83 15.77
C LEU A 343 -17.13 16.34 15.58
N SER A 344 -18.26 17.01 15.29
CA SER A 344 -18.26 18.42 14.88
C SER A 344 -19.38 19.23 15.55
N SER A 345 -19.25 20.56 15.49
CA SER A 345 -20.25 21.49 16.03
C SER A 345 -21.53 21.55 15.20
N SER A 346 -21.49 21.21 13.91
CA SER A 346 -22.67 21.12 13.05
C SER A 346 -23.41 19.80 13.24
N GLY A 347 -22.69 18.73 13.58
CA GLY A 347 -23.14 17.35 13.38
C GLY A 347 -23.22 17.03 11.88
N HIS A 348 -23.37 15.75 11.56
CA HIS A 348 -23.37 15.28 10.18
C HIS A 348 -24.38 14.16 9.94
N GLU A 349 -25.12 14.28 8.84
CA GLU A 349 -25.70 13.15 8.12
C GLU A 349 -25.17 13.25 6.67
N LEU A 350 -23.86 13.08 6.54
CA LEU A 350 -23.12 13.44 5.35
C LEU A 350 -23.14 12.29 4.34
N TYR A 351 -23.84 12.51 3.24
CA TYR A 351 -23.79 11.65 2.06
C TYR A 351 -22.75 12.20 1.08
N THR A 352 -21.90 11.33 0.54
CA THR A 352 -21.01 11.67 -0.58
C THR A 352 -21.14 10.67 -1.72
N TYR A 353 -21.10 11.19 -2.94
CA TYR A 353 -21.21 10.43 -4.18
C TYR A 353 -20.02 10.77 -5.06
N THR A 354 -19.18 9.78 -5.31
CA THR A 354 -17.93 9.94 -6.05
C THR A 354 -17.91 9.04 -7.27
N ASP A 355 -17.60 9.64 -8.42
CA ASP A 355 -17.35 8.95 -9.68
C ASP A 355 -15.86 9.00 -10.02
N VAL A 356 -15.30 7.86 -10.38
CA VAL A 356 -13.91 7.74 -10.84
C VAL A 356 -13.84 6.91 -12.11
N PHE A 357 -13.41 7.55 -13.20
CA PHE A 357 -13.03 6.89 -14.43
C PHE A 357 -11.52 6.78 -14.52
N ASN A 358 -10.99 5.58 -14.78
CA ASN A 358 -9.58 5.37 -15.03
C ASN A 358 -9.38 4.74 -16.42
N GLY A 359 -8.40 5.23 -17.16
CA GLY A 359 -7.92 4.64 -18.40
C GLY A 359 -6.42 4.45 -18.35
N LYS A 360 -5.93 3.31 -18.83
CA LYS A 360 -4.49 3.04 -18.92
C LYS A 360 -4.17 2.31 -20.22
N LEU A 361 -3.14 2.77 -20.91
CA LEU A 361 -2.57 2.13 -22.08
C LEU A 361 -1.06 2.00 -21.86
N THR A 362 -0.54 0.80 -22.08
CA THR A 362 0.89 0.50 -22.05
C THR A 362 1.26 -0.24 -23.34
N THR A 363 2.29 0.24 -24.02
CA THR A 363 2.81 -0.34 -25.25
C THR A 363 4.30 -0.60 -25.09
N VAL A 364 4.74 -1.79 -25.48
CA VAL A 364 6.13 -2.21 -25.37
C VAL A 364 6.60 -2.60 -26.75
N TYR A 365 7.52 -1.83 -27.31
CA TYR A 365 8.12 -2.09 -28.61
C TYR A 365 9.53 -2.64 -28.44
N LYS A 366 9.78 -3.86 -28.93
CA LYS A 366 11.07 -4.53 -28.84
C LYS A 366 11.93 -4.06 -30.02
N LEU A 367 12.94 -3.24 -29.73
CA LEU A 367 13.92 -2.81 -30.75
C LEU A 367 14.89 -3.94 -31.09
N SER A 368 15.21 -4.78 -30.11
CA SER A 368 15.96 -6.04 -30.25
C SER A 368 15.67 -6.92 -29.04
N ASP A 369 16.24 -8.14 -29.00
CA ASP A 369 16.20 -9.01 -27.81
C ASP A 369 16.81 -8.37 -26.54
N GLN A 370 17.62 -7.32 -26.72
CA GLN A 370 18.33 -6.65 -25.64
C GLN A 370 17.78 -5.27 -25.28
N VAL A 371 16.96 -4.65 -26.12
CA VAL A 371 16.51 -3.26 -25.96
C VAL A 371 15.03 -3.13 -26.30
N LYS A 372 14.27 -2.45 -25.43
CA LYS A 372 12.84 -2.17 -25.63
C LYS A 372 12.51 -0.72 -25.30
N LEU A 373 11.52 -0.19 -26.01
CA LEU A 373 10.84 1.07 -25.73
C LEU A 373 9.52 0.77 -25.03
N VAL A 374 9.21 1.52 -23.98
CA VAL A 374 7.99 1.39 -23.19
C VAL A 374 7.25 2.71 -23.20
N PHE A 375 6.04 2.73 -23.73
CA PHE A 375 5.12 3.85 -23.63
C PHE A 375 4.04 3.52 -22.61
N SER A 376 3.68 4.46 -21.75
CA SER A 376 2.53 4.32 -20.87
C SER A 376 1.78 5.64 -20.72
N ASN A 377 0.46 5.58 -20.74
CA ASN A 377 -0.41 6.70 -20.39
C ASN A 377 -1.50 6.24 -19.44
N THR A 378 -1.65 6.95 -18.32
CA THR A 378 -2.73 6.76 -17.34
C THR A 378 -3.55 8.04 -17.26
N PHE A 379 -4.86 7.92 -17.44
CA PHE A 379 -5.84 8.99 -17.32
C PHE A 379 -6.78 8.70 -16.14
N LEU A 380 -7.09 9.72 -15.36
CA LEU A 380 -8.05 9.66 -14.27
C LEU A 380 -8.98 10.86 -14.36
N TRP A 381 -10.28 10.63 -14.27
CA TRP A 381 -11.30 11.64 -14.06
C TRP A 381 -12.05 11.33 -12.77
N TYR A 382 -12.18 12.34 -11.91
CA TYR A 382 -12.78 12.26 -10.59
C TYR A 382 -13.85 13.35 -10.47
N ARG A 383 -15.02 12.99 -9.95
CA ARG A 383 -16.07 13.94 -9.59
C ARG A 383 -16.71 13.53 -8.28
N ARG A 384 -16.78 14.46 -7.32
CA ARG A 384 -17.48 14.26 -6.03
C ARG A 384 -18.55 15.30 -5.84
N THR A 385 -19.70 14.84 -5.35
CA THR A 385 -20.79 15.66 -4.82
C THR A 385 -21.16 15.14 -3.44
N GLY A 386 -21.85 15.95 -2.66
CA GLY A 386 -22.34 15.55 -1.34
C GLY A 386 -23.65 16.21 -0.98
N ARG A 387 -24.15 15.80 0.18
CA ARG A 387 -25.33 16.37 0.82
C ARG A 387 -25.25 16.14 2.32
N ASP A 388 -25.51 17.16 3.12
CA ASP A 388 -25.56 17.02 4.59
C ASP A 388 -26.78 17.74 5.17
N PRO A 389 -27.94 17.05 5.32
CA PRO A 389 -29.16 17.65 5.84
C PRO A 389 -29.05 18.17 7.28
N VAL A 390 -28.11 17.64 8.07
CA VAL A 390 -27.90 18.06 9.47
C VAL A 390 -27.08 19.33 9.49
N ALA A 391 -25.93 19.35 8.82
CA ALA A 391 -25.10 20.54 8.72
C ALA A 391 -25.80 21.67 7.96
N GLN A 392 -26.60 21.35 6.94
CA GLN A 392 -27.41 22.33 6.20
C GLN A 392 -28.31 23.16 7.14
N LYS A 393 -28.96 22.52 8.11
CA LYS A 393 -29.79 23.22 9.10
C LYS A 393 -28.97 24.13 10.00
N PHE A 394 -27.77 23.67 10.39
CA PHE A 394 -26.84 24.47 11.18
C PHE A 394 -26.39 25.73 10.44
N TYR A 395 -26.16 25.64 9.13
CA TYR A 395 -25.74 26.76 8.27
C TYR A 395 -26.90 27.53 7.62
N GLY A 396 -28.07 27.58 8.27
CA GLY A 396 -29.18 28.43 7.81
C GLY A 396 -29.84 27.99 6.50
N GLY A 397 -29.77 26.69 6.17
CA GLY A 397 -30.40 26.10 4.99
C GLY A 397 -29.48 25.91 3.79
N ILE A 398 -28.20 26.31 3.88
CA ILE A 398 -27.22 26.19 2.79
C ILE A 398 -26.49 24.85 2.90
N ASP A 399 -26.55 24.04 1.83
CA ASP A 399 -25.76 22.81 1.71
C ASP A 399 -24.53 23.05 0.82
N TYR A 400 -23.41 23.38 1.46
CA TYR A 400 -22.16 23.65 0.76
C TYR A 400 -21.61 22.44 -0.01
N TYR A 401 -22.00 21.22 0.34
CA TYR A 401 -21.45 19.99 -0.23
C TYR A 401 -22.12 19.59 -1.54
N SER A 402 -23.23 20.23 -1.89
CA SER A 402 -23.97 19.99 -3.13
C SER A 402 -23.19 20.40 -4.39
N THR A 403 -22.30 21.38 -4.28
CA THR A 403 -21.45 21.85 -5.39
C THR A 403 -20.44 20.77 -5.80
N PRO A 404 -20.35 20.40 -7.09
CA PRO A 404 -19.44 19.36 -7.54
C PRO A 404 -17.98 19.82 -7.51
N SER A 405 -17.11 18.95 -7.00
CA SER A 405 -15.65 19.06 -7.14
C SER A 405 -15.14 18.07 -8.18
N GLU A 406 -14.31 18.52 -9.10
CA GLU A 406 -13.86 17.76 -10.27
C GLU A 406 -12.33 17.82 -10.42
N MET A 407 -11.71 16.69 -10.70
CA MET A 407 -10.29 16.59 -10.98
C MET A 407 -10.04 15.70 -12.19
N THR A 408 -9.13 16.11 -13.06
CA THR A 408 -8.63 15.28 -14.16
C THR A 408 -7.12 15.18 -14.03
N LYS A 409 -6.56 13.96 -14.05
CA LYS A 409 -5.12 13.71 -14.08
C LYS A 409 -4.74 12.95 -15.35
N ASN A 410 -3.60 13.30 -15.94
CA ASN A 410 -2.96 12.50 -16.98
C ASN A 410 -1.47 12.33 -16.63
N VAL A 411 -1.03 11.07 -16.66
CA VAL A 411 0.36 10.68 -16.43
C VAL A 411 0.84 9.91 -17.65
N GLY A 412 1.66 10.56 -18.48
CA GLY A 412 2.28 9.96 -19.66
C GLY A 412 3.77 9.74 -19.46
N GLY A 413 4.33 8.71 -20.10
CA GLY A 413 5.76 8.48 -20.09
C GLY A 413 6.26 7.61 -21.23
N ILE A 414 7.53 7.81 -21.58
CA ILE A 414 8.29 6.99 -22.52
C ILE A 414 9.57 6.55 -21.82
N GLY A 415 9.87 5.27 -21.87
CA GLY A 415 11.05 4.65 -21.27
C GLY A 415 11.84 3.84 -22.28
N LEU A 416 13.15 3.76 -22.06
CA LEU A 416 14.08 2.87 -22.75
C LEU A 416 14.68 1.93 -21.71
N GLU A 417 14.59 0.63 -21.97
CA GLU A 417 15.15 -0.40 -21.11
C GLU A 417 16.01 -1.34 -21.93
N GLY A 418 17.13 -1.78 -21.36
CA GLY A 418 17.94 -2.77 -22.04
C GLY A 418 19.02 -3.44 -21.22
N LYS A 419 19.73 -4.33 -21.91
CA LYS A 419 20.82 -5.15 -21.38
C LYS A 419 22.02 -5.04 -22.31
N LEU A 420 23.23 -5.07 -21.77
CA LEU A 420 24.48 -5.07 -22.54
C LEU A 420 25.44 -6.15 -22.03
N ASN A 421 26.40 -6.56 -22.87
CA ASN A 421 27.45 -7.54 -22.54
C ASN A 421 26.90 -8.82 -21.91
N LYS A 422 26.02 -9.54 -22.63
CA LYS A 422 25.36 -10.76 -22.15
C LYS A 422 24.64 -10.56 -20.80
N SER A 423 23.93 -9.44 -20.64
CA SER A 423 23.22 -9.05 -19.42
C SER A 423 24.09 -8.71 -18.20
N LYS A 424 25.39 -8.45 -18.40
CA LYS A 424 26.25 -7.93 -17.33
C LYS A 424 25.80 -6.54 -16.89
N TRP A 425 25.42 -5.70 -17.84
CA TRP A 425 24.81 -4.41 -17.59
C TRP A 425 23.31 -4.46 -17.88
N ARG A 426 22.53 -3.79 -17.05
CA ARG A 426 21.10 -3.52 -17.26
C ARG A 426 20.87 -2.04 -17.05
N TYR A 427 20.08 -1.41 -17.90
CA TYR A 427 19.76 0.01 -17.77
C TYR A 427 18.27 0.24 -17.98
N LEU A 428 17.77 1.30 -17.35
CA LEU A 428 16.43 1.83 -17.53
C LEU A 428 16.54 3.35 -17.49
N THR A 429 15.88 4.03 -18.41
CA THR A 429 15.70 5.49 -18.33
C THR A 429 14.34 5.87 -18.85
N SER A 430 13.76 6.94 -18.33
CA SER A 430 12.48 7.42 -18.81
C SER A 430 12.28 8.91 -18.66
N LEU A 431 11.39 9.43 -19.51
CA LEU A 431 10.82 10.78 -19.43
C LEU A 431 9.31 10.65 -19.18
N LYS A 432 8.80 11.48 -18.28
CA LYS A 432 7.40 11.47 -17.83
C LYS A 432 6.84 12.88 -17.85
N HIS A 433 5.56 12.99 -18.20
CA HIS A 433 4.79 14.23 -18.17
C HIS A 433 3.54 14.02 -17.32
N TYR A 434 3.35 14.90 -16.35
CA TYR A 434 2.24 14.88 -15.41
C TYR A 434 1.39 16.12 -15.59
N TYR A 435 0.09 15.94 -15.75
CA TYR A 435 -0.87 17.02 -15.91
C TYR A 435 -2.05 16.81 -14.97
N THR A 436 -2.51 17.85 -14.28
CA THR A 436 -3.79 17.85 -13.57
C THR A 436 -4.56 19.14 -13.79
N SER A 437 -5.89 19.02 -13.87
CA SER A 437 -6.83 20.13 -13.77
C SER A 437 -7.74 19.88 -12.56
N ILE A 438 -7.85 20.87 -11.69
CA ILE A 438 -8.58 20.84 -10.42
C ILE A 438 -9.63 21.93 -10.51
N LYS A 439 -10.89 21.59 -10.23
CA LYS A 439 -12.00 22.52 -10.07
C LYS A 439 -12.71 22.15 -8.78
N GLY A 440 -12.62 22.99 -7.77
CA GLY A 440 -13.23 22.76 -6.47
C GLY A 440 -13.75 24.05 -5.87
N PHE A 441 -14.15 23.98 -4.61
CA PHE A 441 -14.59 25.16 -3.87
C PHE A 441 -13.94 25.21 -2.49
N GLU A 442 -13.83 26.41 -1.94
CA GLU A 442 -13.49 26.67 -0.55
C GLU A 442 -14.68 27.33 0.13
N ILE A 443 -14.82 27.12 1.44
CA ILE A 443 -15.81 27.82 2.28
C ILE A 443 -15.01 28.75 3.19
N ILE A 444 -15.13 30.05 2.97
CA ILE A 444 -14.45 31.08 3.75
C ILE A 444 -15.54 32.00 4.31
N ASP A 445 -15.58 32.17 5.62
CA ASP A 445 -16.60 32.99 6.30
C ASP A 445 -18.04 32.66 5.85
N LEU A 446 -18.36 31.37 5.72
CA LEU A 446 -19.65 30.87 5.23
C LEU A 446 -19.99 31.28 3.78
N HIS A 447 -19.00 31.69 2.99
CA HIS A 447 -19.15 31.97 1.56
C HIS A 447 -18.40 30.93 0.74
N GLN A 448 -19.09 30.37 -0.25
CA GLN A 448 -18.49 29.39 -1.15
C GLN A 448 -17.78 30.11 -2.31
N THR A 449 -16.48 29.87 -2.46
CA THR A 449 -15.68 30.39 -3.57
C THR A 449 -15.22 29.24 -4.45
N ILE A 450 -15.52 29.30 -5.76
CA ILE A 450 -15.06 28.30 -6.73
C ILE A 450 -13.66 28.67 -7.20
N SER A 451 -12.76 27.68 -7.20
CA SER A 451 -11.38 27.84 -7.67
C SER A 451 -11.05 26.79 -8.73
N ARG A 452 -10.22 27.20 -9.69
CA ARG A 452 -9.72 26.32 -10.75
C ARG A 452 -8.20 26.45 -10.84
N LYS A 453 -7.53 25.31 -10.92
CA LYS A 453 -6.07 25.23 -11.05
C LYS A 453 -5.67 24.17 -12.05
N THR A 454 -4.60 24.45 -12.79
CA THR A 454 -3.96 23.47 -13.67
C THR A 454 -2.49 23.39 -13.34
N ILE A 455 -1.93 22.19 -13.32
CA ILE A 455 -0.52 21.95 -13.02
C ILE A 455 0.04 21.00 -14.08
N ALA A 456 1.20 21.33 -14.62
CA ALA A 456 2.00 20.46 -15.49
C ALA A 456 3.42 20.33 -14.93
N LYS A 457 3.97 19.11 -14.91
CA LYS A 457 5.32 18.81 -14.44
C LYS A 457 5.99 17.80 -15.37
N LEU A 458 7.30 17.93 -15.51
CA LEU A 458 8.15 16.93 -16.15
C LEU A 458 8.94 16.18 -15.08
N ALA A 459 9.14 14.88 -15.29
CA ALA A 459 9.90 14.01 -14.43
C ALA A 459 10.73 13.05 -15.28
N TRP A 460 11.83 12.54 -14.73
CA TRP A 460 12.70 11.62 -15.45
C TRP A 460 13.48 10.73 -14.47
N ASN A 461 13.92 9.58 -14.96
CA ASN A 461 14.76 8.68 -14.16
C ASN A 461 15.83 7.98 -14.99
N ALA A 462 16.83 7.48 -14.28
CA ALA A 462 17.89 6.64 -14.81
C ALA A 462 18.27 5.58 -13.76
N GLY A 463 18.41 4.34 -14.21
CA GLY A 463 18.83 3.21 -13.41
C GLY A 463 19.90 2.42 -14.15
N LEU A 464 20.92 1.97 -13.41
CA LEU A 464 22.00 1.15 -13.90
C LEU A 464 22.25 -0.01 -12.94
N GLY A 465 22.23 -1.23 -13.46
CA GLY A 465 22.58 -2.45 -12.74
C GLY A 465 23.81 -3.11 -13.35
N TYR A 466 24.76 -3.51 -12.52
CA TYR A 466 25.98 -4.21 -12.91
C TYR A 466 26.14 -5.54 -12.17
N GLN A 467 26.08 -6.63 -12.93
CA GLN A 467 26.37 -7.97 -12.44
C GLN A 467 27.89 -8.14 -12.35
N TRP A 468 28.46 -7.94 -11.15
CA TRP A 468 29.90 -8.03 -10.93
C TRP A 468 30.42 -9.46 -11.16
N ASN A 469 29.70 -10.44 -10.61
CA ASN A 469 29.88 -11.88 -10.81
C ASN A 469 28.53 -12.58 -10.61
N GLU A 470 28.45 -13.91 -10.61
CA GLU A 470 27.18 -14.65 -10.49
C GLU A 470 26.41 -14.41 -9.17
N ARG A 471 27.09 -13.91 -8.14
CA ARG A 471 26.55 -13.74 -6.78
C ARG A 471 26.26 -12.28 -6.44
N LEU A 472 27.05 -11.33 -6.95
CA LEU A 472 27.00 -9.91 -6.60
C LEU A 472 26.42 -9.07 -7.74
N LEU A 473 25.33 -8.36 -7.44
CA LEU A 473 24.70 -7.36 -8.28
C LEU A 473 24.76 -6.00 -7.58
N LEU A 474 25.28 -5.00 -8.27
CA LEU A 474 25.28 -3.60 -7.83
C LEU A 474 24.26 -2.82 -8.63
N LYS A 475 23.55 -1.88 -7.99
CA LYS A 475 22.57 -1.02 -8.65
C LYS A 475 22.71 0.43 -8.20
N LEU A 476 22.57 1.34 -9.14
CA LEU A 476 22.47 2.77 -8.91
C LEU A 476 21.21 3.25 -9.62
N SER A 477 20.36 4.01 -8.93
CA SER A 477 19.17 4.59 -9.56
C SER A 477 18.89 5.98 -9.03
N TYR A 478 18.45 6.86 -9.94
CA TYR A 478 18.10 8.24 -9.67
C TYR A 478 16.76 8.58 -10.35
N GLU A 479 15.92 9.35 -9.67
CA GLU A 479 14.68 9.90 -10.24
C GLU A 479 14.47 11.35 -9.78
N HIS A 480 14.23 12.24 -10.74
CA HIS A 480 13.59 13.54 -10.51
C HIS A 480 12.09 13.32 -10.60
N ALA A 481 11.43 13.17 -9.45
CA ALA A 481 10.02 12.86 -9.33
C ALA A 481 9.19 14.14 -9.13
N ALA A 482 7.94 14.06 -9.56
CA ALA A 482 6.90 15.02 -9.19
C ALA A 482 5.62 14.25 -8.84
N ARG A 483 4.82 14.82 -7.94
CA ARG A 483 3.56 14.22 -7.48
C ARG A 483 2.45 15.25 -7.56
N LEU A 484 1.36 14.89 -8.25
CA LEU A 484 0.20 15.75 -8.38
C LEU A 484 -0.68 15.62 -7.12
N PRO A 485 -1.32 16.71 -6.65
CA PRO A 485 -2.22 16.66 -5.50
C PRO A 485 -3.35 15.66 -5.70
N ASP A 486 -3.74 14.91 -4.67
CA ASP A 486 -4.86 13.98 -4.72
C ASP A 486 -6.20 14.67 -4.40
N PRO A 487 -7.35 14.12 -4.86
CA PRO A 487 -8.68 14.69 -4.63
C PRO A 487 -8.98 15.06 -3.18
N GLU A 488 -8.60 14.22 -2.21
CA GLU A 488 -8.80 14.50 -0.78
C GLU A 488 -7.96 15.69 -0.30
N GLU A 489 -6.75 15.89 -0.82
CA GLU A 489 -5.91 17.04 -0.47
C GLU A 489 -6.44 18.34 -1.07
N ALA A 490 -6.99 18.27 -2.29
CA ALA A 490 -7.54 19.43 -2.98
C ALA A 490 -8.96 19.79 -2.48
N PHE A 491 -9.78 18.80 -2.14
CA PHE A 491 -11.22 19.00 -1.85
C PHE A 491 -11.61 18.74 -0.40
N GLY A 492 -10.68 18.27 0.44
CA GLY A 492 -10.95 17.88 1.82
C GLY A 492 -11.83 16.63 1.94
N ASP A 493 -12.38 16.41 3.13
CA ASP A 493 -13.25 15.26 3.45
C ASP A 493 -14.68 15.68 3.86
N PHE A 494 -14.98 16.99 3.78
CA PHE A 494 -16.23 17.63 4.22
C PHE A 494 -16.48 17.61 5.74
N THR A 495 -15.51 17.12 6.52
CA THR A 495 -15.55 17.05 7.98
C THR A 495 -14.36 17.79 8.60
N TYR A 496 -13.32 17.09 9.04
CA TYR A 496 -12.13 17.64 9.68
C TYR A 496 -11.14 18.28 8.72
N VAL A 497 -11.18 17.91 7.44
CA VAL A 497 -10.24 18.41 6.43
C VAL A 497 -10.95 19.37 5.48
N THR A 498 -10.51 20.62 5.51
CA THR A 498 -10.99 21.69 4.63
C THR A 498 -10.35 21.62 3.25
N ALA A 499 -11.06 22.12 2.25
CA ALA A 499 -10.61 22.11 0.85
C ALA A 499 -9.48 23.13 0.60
N ASN A 500 -8.56 22.76 -0.30
CA ASN A 500 -7.53 23.63 -0.84
C ASN A 500 -7.28 23.33 -2.34
N PRO A 501 -8.20 23.71 -3.25
CA PRO A 501 -7.99 23.57 -4.69
C PRO A 501 -6.76 24.36 -5.21
N GLY A 502 -6.21 25.27 -4.40
CA GLY A 502 -5.00 26.05 -4.66
C GLY A 502 -3.68 25.30 -4.44
N ILE A 503 -3.69 24.03 -4.03
CA ILE A 503 -2.49 23.25 -3.69
C ILE A 503 -1.58 22.97 -4.92
N ASN A 504 -0.25 23.01 -4.73
CA ASN A 504 0.77 22.75 -5.77
C ASN A 504 1.25 21.29 -5.74
N ALA A 505 1.87 20.84 -6.83
CA ALA A 505 2.55 19.55 -6.89
C ALA A 505 3.83 19.52 -6.05
N GLU A 506 4.14 18.37 -5.46
CA GLU A 506 5.41 18.10 -4.79
C GLU A 506 6.48 17.73 -5.84
N ALA A 507 7.76 17.91 -5.49
CA ALA A 507 8.89 17.42 -6.29
C ALA A 507 9.92 16.73 -5.39
N SER A 508 10.64 15.74 -5.93
CA SER A 508 11.72 15.10 -5.17
C SER A 508 12.87 14.58 -6.02
N GLU A 509 14.09 14.75 -5.49
CA GLU A 509 15.28 14.07 -5.99
C GLU A 509 15.50 12.78 -5.21
N ASN A 510 15.43 11.64 -5.90
CA ASN A 510 15.51 10.32 -5.30
C ASN A 510 16.76 9.59 -5.78
N LEU A 511 17.68 9.25 -4.88
CA LEU A 511 18.88 8.46 -5.17
C LEU A 511 18.89 7.15 -4.38
N ASN A 512 19.24 6.04 -5.03
CA ASN A 512 19.47 4.75 -4.38
C ASN A 512 20.78 4.10 -4.86
N LEU A 513 21.52 3.53 -3.92
CA LEU A 513 22.67 2.65 -4.17
C LEU A 513 22.42 1.32 -3.46
N THR A 514 22.34 0.23 -4.22
CA THR A 514 22.00 -1.10 -3.71
C THR A 514 23.07 -2.12 -4.05
N GLY A 515 23.49 -2.91 -3.05
CA GLY A 515 24.29 -4.11 -3.24
C GLY A 515 23.48 -5.35 -2.88
N MET A 516 23.44 -6.33 -3.78
CA MET A 516 22.76 -7.61 -3.58
C MET A 516 23.73 -8.77 -3.73
N TYR A 517 23.83 -9.60 -2.70
CA TYR A 517 24.62 -10.82 -2.70
C TYR A 517 23.71 -12.03 -2.58
N ASN A 518 23.78 -12.96 -3.54
CA ASN A 518 22.89 -14.11 -3.60
C ASN A 518 23.66 -15.41 -3.85
N THR A 519 23.30 -16.45 -3.10
CA THR A 519 23.78 -17.83 -3.21
C THR A 519 22.61 -18.79 -2.97
N ASN A 520 22.84 -20.09 -3.06
CA ASN A 520 21.80 -21.09 -2.80
C ASN A 520 21.28 -21.08 -1.34
N ARG A 521 22.04 -20.53 -0.37
CA ARG A 521 21.66 -20.50 1.05
C ARG A 521 21.44 -19.09 1.61
N LEU A 522 22.07 -18.08 1.04
CA LEU A 522 22.08 -16.72 1.56
C LEU A 522 21.65 -15.74 0.47
N GLU A 523 20.61 -14.98 0.76
CA GLU A 523 20.26 -13.73 0.08
C GLU A 523 20.55 -12.59 1.06
N PHE A 524 21.37 -11.62 0.65
CA PHE A 524 21.67 -10.40 1.40
C PHE A 524 21.49 -9.20 0.48
N GLU A 525 20.86 -8.16 1.01
CA GLU A 525 20.61 -6.90 0.30
C GLU A 525 20.87 -5.74 1.26
N LEU A 526 21.59 -4.73 0.77
CA LEU A 526 21.83 -3.48 1.48
C LEU A 526 21.62 -2.32 0.51
N THR A 527 20.81 -1.35 0.93
CA THR A 527 20.54 -0.14 0.15
C THR A 527 20.81 1.11 0.98
N ALA A 528 21.59 2.03 0.43
CA ALA A 528 21.66 3.41 0.90
C ALA A 528 20.75 4.28 0.03
N PHE A 529 20.01 5.19 0.65
CA PHE A 529 19.07 6.06 -0.06
C PHE A 529 19.13 7.50 0.42
N TYR A 530 18.85 8.41 -0.50
CA TYR A 530 18.73 9.85 -0.26
C TYR A 530 17.50 10.40 -0.98
N ARG A 531 16.76 11.29 -0.33
CA ARG A 531 15.57 11.97 -0.84
C ARG A 531 15.67 13.45 -0.49
N ASN A 532 15.43 14.31 -1.46
CA ASN A 532 15.26 15.75 -1.24
C ASN A 532 13.89 16.16 -1.77
N VAL A 533 12.91 16.37 -0.89
CA VAL A 533 11.53 16.70 -1.21
C VAL A 533 11.31 18.20 -1.08
N LYS A 534 10.67 18.80 -2.07
CA LYS A 534 10.25 20.21 -2.08
C LYS A 534 8.74 20.31 -2.18
N ASP A 535 8.21 21.37 -1.59
CA ASP A 535 6.77 21.69 -1.58
C ASP A 535 5.92 20.54 -1.03
N LEU A 536 6.38 19.89 0.04
CA LEU A 536 5.68 18.81 0.71
C LEU A 536 4.25 19.23 1.05
N ILE A 537 3.28 18.51 0.52
CA ILE A 537 1.87 18.59 0.89
C ILE A 537 1.74 17.95 2.27
N TYR A 538 1.45 18.78 3.26
CA TYR A 538 1.40 18.38 4.65
C TYR A 538 0.07 18.79 5.27
N LEU A 539 -0.49 17.90 6.09
CA LEU A 539 -1.67 18.16 6.90
C LEU A 539 -1.22 18.41 8.34
N PRO A 540 -1.12 19.68 8.78
CA PRO A 540 -0.81 19.97 10.17
C PRO A 540 -1.97 19.50 11.06
N PRO A 541 -1.68 18.88 12.23
CA PRO A 541 -2.73 18.56 13.20
C PRO A 541 -3.37 19.85 13.71
N SER A 542 -4.70 19.86 13.82
CA SER A 542 -5.50 20.98 14.32
C SER A 542 -6.56 20.47 15.28
N GLN A 543 -6.97 21.30 16.24
CA GLN A 543 -8.04 20.96 17.18
C GLN A 543 -9.44 21.06 16.57
N PHE A 544 -9.60 21.82 15.47
CA PHE A 544 -10.90 22.05 14.85
C PHE A 544 -10.94 21.50 13.43
N TYR A 545 -10.19 22.14 12.53
CA TYR A 545 -10.09 21.76 11.13
C TYR A 545 -8.64 21.83 10.66
N SER A 546 -8.22 20.84 9.90
CA SER A 546 -6.93 20.81 9.22
C SER A 546 -7.11 21.16 7.75
N ARG A 547 -6.07 21.68 7.11
CA ARG A 547 -6.02 21.99 5.67
C ARG A 547 -4.72 21.47 5.12
N TYR A 548 -4.76 20.77 3.98
CA TYR A 548 -3.54 20.40 3.28
C TYR A 548 -2.92 21.63 2.64
N ASP A 549 -1.63 21.85 2.86
CA ASP A 549 -0.87 22.93 2.24
C ASP A 549 0.52 22.44 1.85
N ASN A 550 1.14 23.05 0.83
CA ASN A 550 2.55 22.85 0.56
C ASN A 550 3.32 23.55 1.68
N LEU A 551 3.62 22.85 2.77
CA LEU A 551 4.15 23.43 4.01
C LEU A 551 5.58 23.05 4.36
N LEU A 552 6.18 22.01 3.77
CA LEU A 552 7.55 21.65 4.17
C LEU A 552 8.48 21.37 2.99
N ASN A 553 9.79 21.51 3.22
CA ASN A 553 10.83 20.87 2.42
C ASN A 553 11.50 19.82 3.33
N LEU A 554 11.89 18.67 2.79
CA LEU A 554 12.34 17.54 3.58
C LEU A 554 13.57 16.89 2.98
N ARG A 555 14.60 16.65 3.79
CA ARG A 555 15.74 15.80 3.45
C ARG A 555 15.67 14.48 4.19
N VAL A 556 15.62 13.37 3.47
CA VAL A 556 15.69 12.02 4.03
C VAL A 556 16.97 11.33 3.58
N ALA A 557 17.73 10.79 4.53
CA ALA A 557 18.88 9.94 4.23
C ALA A 557 18.82 8.69 5.11
N GLY A 558 19.19 7.53 4.58
CA GLY A 558 19.10 6.29 5.36
C GLY A 558 19.75 5.09 4.71
N ILE A 559 19.77 4.01 5.49
CA ILE A 559 20.20 2.67 5.08
C ILE A 559 19.11 1.67 5.43
N GLU A 560 18.90 0.71 4.55
CA GLU A 560 18.04 -0.44 4.77
C GLU A 560 18.77 -1.72 4.38
N GLY A 561 18.54 -2.80 5.11
CA GLY A 561 19.14 -4.08 4.81
C GLY A 561 18.18 -5.23 5.04
N GLY A 562 18.42 -6.32 4.32
CA GLY A 562 17.66 -7.55 4.41
C GLY A 562 18.56 -8.76 4.26
N ILE A 563 18.29 -9.78 5.06
CA ILE A 563 18.95 -11.08 5.00
C ILE A 563 17.90 -12.18 4.99
N LYS A 564 18.10 -13.17 4.12
CA LYS A 564 17.36 -14.42 4.12
C LYS A 564 18.36 -15.56 4.06
N TYR A 565 18.33 -16.41 5.08
CA TYR A 565 19.25 -17.51 5.26
C TYR A 565 18.50 -18.83 5.37
N ARG A 566 18.84 -19.78 4.48
CA ARG A 566 18.33 -21.15 4.46
C ARG A 566 19.34 -22.04 5.20
N LEU A 567 19.12 -22.21 6.50
CA LEU A 567 19.98 -23.02 7.39
C LEU A 567 19.96 -24.51 6.98
N TRP A 568 18.75 -25.04 6.77
CA TRP A 568 18.48 -26.36 6.20
C TRP A 568 17.40 -26.25 5.13
N LYS A 569 17.09 -27.35 4.43
CA LYS A 569 16.00 -27.38 3.43
C LYS A 569 14.65 -26.91 4.00
N ASN A 570 14.47 -27.06 5.31
CA ASN A 570 13.21 -26.88 6.01
C ASN A 570 13.19 -25.65 6.93
N ILE A 571 14.32 -24.94 7.12
CA ILE A 571 14.39 -23.74 7.97
C ILE A 571 14.86 -22.53 7.16
N ILE A 572 14.03 -21.49 7.18
CA ILE A 572 14.33 -20.18 6.59
C ILE A 572 14.28 -19.12 7.70
N ILE A 573 15.38 -18.41 7.86
CA ILE A 573 15.49 -17.26 8.76
C ILE A 573 15.51 -16.01 7.88
N ASN A 574 14.64 -15.04 8.16
CA ASN A 574 14.66 -13.74 7.52
C ASN A 574 14.88 -12.65 8.57
N GLY A 575 15.60 -11.60 8.19
CA GLY A 575 15.77 -10.41 9.00
C GLY A 575 15.85 -9.18 8.12
N ASN A 576 15.35 -8.06 8.59
CA ASN A 576 15.54 -6.77 7.95
C ASN A 576 15.68 -5.66 8.99
N PHE A 577 16.29 -4.56 8.57
CA PHE A 577 16.38 -3.34 9.37
C PHE A 577 16.28 -2.11 8.48
N THR A 578 15.93 -0.99 9.08
CA THR A 578 15.93 0.32 8.44
C THR A 578 16.32 1.38 9.46
N CYS A 579 17.28 2.22 9.08
CA CYS A 579 17.70 3.40 9.81
C CYS A 579 17.61 4.60 8.89
N GLN A 580 16.91 5.65 9.31
CA GLN A 580 16.66 6.83 8.48
C GLN A 580 16.68 8.13 9.28
N ASP A 581 17.00 9.23 8.62
CA ASP A 581 17.05 10.56 9.21
C ASP A 581 16.29 11.57 8.34
N LEU A 582 15.10 11.95 8.80
CA LEU A 582 14.18 12.86 8.13
C LEU A 582 14.30 14.24 8.77
N ARG A 583 14.74 15.25 8.00
CA ARG A 583 15.04 16.60 8.50
C ARG A 583 14.27 17.65 7.72
N ASN A 584 13.58 18.55 8.43
CA ASN A 584 12.94 19.71 7.83
C ASN A 584 14.01 20.64 7.21
N GLN A 585 13.79 21.14 6.00
CA GLN A 585 14.67 22.05 5.26
C GLN A 585 13.92 23.29 4.74
N SER A 586 12.77 23.61 5.35
CA SER A 586 11.95 24.75 4.93
C SER A 586 12.61 26.09 5.29
N ASP A 587 12.46 27.07 4.40
CA ASP A 587 12.92 28.45 4.63
C ASP A 587 11.83 29.30 5.31
N ILE A 588 12.25 30.44 5.87
CA ILE A 588 11.47 31.34 6.73
C ILE A 588 10.24 31.95 6.01
N SER A 589 10.36 32.24 4.72
CA SER A 589 9.50 33.20 4.03
C SER A 589 8.11 32.72 3.63
N ASN A 590 7.76 31.44 3.83
CA ASN A 590 6.58 30.89 3.15
C ASN A 590 5.39 30.47 4.05
N ARG A 591 5.48 30.37 5.39
CA ARG A 591 4.57 29.45 6.12
C ARG A 591 4.22 29.81 7.58
N PRO A 592 3.09 29.30 8.13
CA PRO A 592 2.56 29.63 9.47
C PRO A 592 3.27 28.95 10.65
N ILE A 593 4.13 27.96 10.36
CA ILE A 593 4.99 27.32 11.36
C ILE A 593 6.25 28.18 11.45
N ASP A 594 6.69 28.54 12.65
CA ASP A 594 7.92 29.30 12.90
C ASP A 594 9.13 28.48 12.39
N ASN A 595 9.40 28.60 11.08
CA ASN A 595 10.25 27.67 10.33
C ASN A 595 11.72 27.77 10.75
N GLU A 596 12.13 28.88 11.36
CA GLU A 596 13.50 29.06 11.82
C GLU A 596 13.83 28.11 12.98
N ARG A 597 12.92 27.99 13.96
CA ARG A 597 13.06 27.10 15.11
C ARG A 597 13.18 25.63 14.71
N TYR A 598 12.44 25.21 13.70
CA TYR A 598 12.33 23.80 13.29
C TYR A 598 13.19 23.45 12.07
N ARG A 599 14.01 24.38 11.58
CA ARG A 599 14.93 24.11 10.46
C ARG A 599 15.96 23.08 10.89
N ASN A 600 16.14 22.06 10.07
CA ASN A 600 17.01 20.90 10.35
C ASN A 600 16.59 20.07 11.59
N SER A 601 15.41 20.32 12.16
CA SER A 601 14.84 19.45 13.18
C SER A 601 14.31 18.17 12.56
N ARG A 602 14.34 17.09 13.35
CA ARG A 602 13.80 15.79 12.92
C ARG A 602 12.28 15.85 12.83
N MET A 603 11.72 15.23 11.80
CA MET A 603 10.27 15.16 11.63
C MET A 603 9.61 14.44 12.81
N PRO A 604 8.55 15.01 13.40
CA PRO A 604 7.82 14.40 14.50
C PRO A 604 6.93 13.25 14.02
N ASN A 605 6.59 12.34 14.93
CA ASN A 605 5.71 11.20 14.68
C ASN A 605 6.13 10.33 13.46
N VAL A 606 7.43 10.21 13.16
CA VAL A 606 7.94 9.31 12.11
C VAL A 606 8.98 8.34 12.68
N PRO A 607 8.75 7.01 12.58
CA PRO A 607 9.71 6.00 13.00
C PRO A 607 11.00 6.09 12.19
N TYR A 608 12.15 6.09 12.86
CA TYR A 608 13.44 6.26 12.21
C TYR A 608 14.39 5.08 12.36
N LEU A 609 14.09 4.15 13.27
CA LEU A 609 14.82 2.90 13.45
C LEU A 609 13.83 1.77 13.75
N PHE A 610 13.80 0.78 12.87
CA PHE A 610 12.93 -0.38 13.00
C PHE A 610 13.56 -1.61 12.34
N ALA A 611 13.20 -2.79 12.83
CA ALA A 611 13.74 -4.06 12.34
C ALA A 611 12.69 -5.16 12.50
N ASN A 612 12.69 -6.11 11.58
CA ASN A 612 11.78 -7.25 11.64
C ASN A 612 12.56 -8.55 11.42
N GLY A 613 12.20 -9.60 12.14
CA GLY A 613 12.81 -10.93 12.04
C GLY A 613 11.75 -12.01 11.95
N SER A 614 12.04 -13.08 11.22
CA SER A 614 11.19 -14.28 11.19
C SER A 614 12.01 -15.56 11.08
N ILE A 615 11.48 -16.62 11.67
CA ILE A 615 11.98 -17.99 11.51
C ILE A 615 10.80 -18.82 11.02
N ASN A 616 10.99 -19.53 9.91
CA ASN A 616 9.97 -20.39 9.31
C ASN A 616 10.53 -21.80 9.19
N TYR A 617 9.84 -22.76 9.77
CA TYR A 617 10.08 -24.18 9.62
C TYR A 617 8.96 -24.79 8.79
N SER A 618 9.30 -25.60 7.78
CA SER A 618 8.32 -26.32 6.97
C SER A 618 8.81 -27.71 6.62
N ILE A 619 7.98 -28.72 6.86
CA ILE A 619 8.24 -30.12 6.51
C ILE A 619 7.03 -30.72 5.79
N ARG A 620 7.29 -31.63 4.85
CA ARG A 620 6.28 -32.41 4.15
C ARG A 620 6.49 -33.88 4.44
N ASP A 621 5.43 -34.66 4.31
CA ASP A 621 5.44 -36.11 4.40
C ASP A 621 6.00 -36.63 5.74
N PHE A 622 5.76 -35.90 6.83
CA PHE A 622 6.32 -36.20 8.15
C PHE A 622 5.66 -37.43 8.81
N PHE A 623 4.35 -37.63 8.58
CA PHE A 623 3.60 -38.79 9.12
C PHE A 623 3.06 -39.69 8.00
N ARG A 624 2.62 -39.09 6.89
CA ARG A 624 2.08 -39.77 5.71
C ARG A 624 2.30 -38.90 4.48
N THR A 625 2.47 -39.53 3.32
CA THR A 625 2.55 -38.83 2.04
C THR A 625 1.34 -37.90 1.83
N GLY A 626 1.59 -36.66 1.41
CA GLY A 626 0.59 -35.62 1.17
C GLY A 626 0.34 -34.70 2.36
N ASN A 627 0.97 -34.96 3.52
CA ASN A 627 0.84 -34.05 4.67
C ASN A 627 1.90 -32.95 4.66
N SER A 628 1.58 -31.81 5.28
CA SER A 628 2.55 -30.73 5.48
C SER A 628 2.38 -30.07 6.83
N PHE A 629 3.50 -29.71 7.46
CA PHE A 629 3.54 -29.02 8.73
C PHE A 629 4.40 -27.77 8.61
N GLN A 630 3.94 -26.66 9.18
CA GLN A 630 4.70 -25.41 9.24
C GLN A 630 4.63 -24.81 10.64
N LEU A 631 5.74 -24.22 11.05
CA LEU A 631 5.86 -23.40 12.26
C LEU A 631 6.53 -22.09 11.87
N TRP A 632 6.04 -20.98 12.37
CA TRP A 632 6.70 -19.69 12.18
C TRP A 632 6.71 -18.87 13.45
N TYR A 633 7.73 -18.05 13.56
CA TYR A 633 7.91 -17.06 14.61
C TYR A 633 8.31 -15.73 13.97
N THR A 634 7.81 -14.63 14.51
CA THR A 634 8.10 -13.27 14.06
C THR A 634 8.41 -12.36 15.24
N ALA A 635 9.30 -11.41 15.03
CA ALA A 635 9.64 -10.35 15.97
C ALA A 635 9.72 -9.02 15.22
N ASN A 636 9.03 -7.99 15.71
CA ASN A 636 8.99 -6.67 15.10
C ASN A 636 9.42 -5.63 16.13
N TYR A 637 10.51 -4.92 15.85
CA TYR A 637 11.10 -3.90 16.69
C TYR A 637 10.84 -2.51 16.11
N THR A 638 10.41 -1.58 16.95
CA THR A 638 10.32 -0.16 16.63
C THR A 638 10.93 0.62 17.79
N HIS A 639 11.96 1.41 17.49
CA HIS A 639 12.61 2.28 18.46
C HIS A 639 11.69 3.44 18.84
N GLU A 640 11.91 4.02 20.02
CA GLU A 640 11.14 5.19 20.47
C GLU A 640 11.31 6.40 19.55
N TYR A 641 10.30 7.27 19.51
CA TYR A 641 10.35 8.54 18.78
C TYR A 641 9.32 9.53 19.34
N PHE A 642 9.57 10.83 19.15
CA PHE A 642 8.70 11.89 19.65
C PHE A 642 7.44 12.06 18.81
N LEU A 643 6.33 12.40 19.47
CA LEU A 643 5.07 12.73 18.83
C LEU A 643 5.05 14.13 18.21
N TYR A 644 5.79 15.06 18.82
CA TYR A 644 5.91 16.46 18.41
C TYR A 644 7.38 16.84 18.19
N TRP A 645 7.62 18.02 17.60
CA TRP A 645 8.96 18.48 17.22
C TRP A 645 9.94 18.37 18.36
N ALA A 646 11.12 17.81 18.12
CA ALA A 646 12.13 17.54 19.16
C ALA A 646 12.57 18.79 19.94
N GLU A 647 12.47 19.98 19.36
CA GLU A 647 12.87 21.27 19.96
C GLU A 647 11.86 21.85 20.99
N ASP A 648 10.66 21.27 21.09
CA ASP A 648 9.60 21.79 21.98
C ASP A 648 9.56 21.09 23.34
N GLY A 649 9.60 21.85 24.43
CA GLY A 649 9.40 21.34 25.79
C GLY A 649 10.57 20.54 26.37
N ASP A 650 10.43 20.14 27.63
CA ASP A 650 11.43 19.32 28.32
C ASP A 650 11.47 17.91 27.69
N ARG A 651 12.68 17.45 27.37
CA ARG A 651 12.92 16.14 26.75
C ARG A 651 12.44 14.98 27.62
N GLU A 652 12.57 15.08 28.94
CA GLU A 652 12.19 14.01 29.88
C GLU A 652 10.66 13.88 30.03
N LEU A 653 9.94 15.01 29.93
CA LEU A 653 8.49 15.08 30.07
C LEU A 653 7.76 14.93 28.72
N LYS A 654 8.51 14.73 27.64
CA LYS A 654 7.98 14.79 26.29
C LYS A 654 7.15 13.57 25.93
N ASN A 655 6.06 13.84 25.22
CA ASN A 655 5.22 12.82 24.63
C ASN A 655 6.00 12.04 23.54
N ARG A 656 6.30 10.78 23.83
CA ARG A 656 6.97 9.83 22.94
C ARG A 656 6.16 8.56 22.77
N LEU A 657 6.29 7.91 21.60
CA LEU A 657 5.99 6.50 21.50
C LEU A 657 7.17 5.72 22.08
N PRO A 658 6.95 4.81 23.04
CA PRO A 658 8.03 4.03 23.62
C PRO A 658 8.62 3.04 22.61
N THR A 659 9.76 2.46 22.95
CA THR A 659 10.33 1.33 22.22
C THR A 659 9.39 0.12 22.34
N GLN A 660 9.13 -0.56 21.23
CA GLN A 660 8.18 -1.66 21.15
C GLN A 660 8.83 -2.87 20.48
N LEU A 661 8.65 -4.05 21.10
CA LEU A 661 9.04 -5.34 20.56
C LEU A 661 7.83 -6.27 20.57
N LEU A 662 7.32 -6.58 19.38
CA LEU A 662 6.13 -7.40 19.18
C LEU A 662 6.50 -8.78 18.67
N HIS A 663 6.04 -9.80 19.38
CA HIS A 663 6.26 -11.20 19.02
C HIS A 663 4.98 -11.83 18.49
N GLY A 664 5.09 -12.62 17.42
CA GLY A 664 4.01 -13.44 16.89
C GLY A 664 4.52 -14.84 16.56
N ALA A 665 3.63 -15.82 16.59
CA ALA A 665 3.95 -17.19 16.21
C ALA A 665 2.71 -17.88 15.65
N GLY A 666 2.93 -18.94 14.89
CA GLY A 666 1.84 -19.78 14.44
C GLY A 666 2.32 -21.13 13.96
N ILE A 667 1.35 -22.03 13.88
CA ILE A 667 1.51 -23.42 13.50
C ILE A 667 0.44 -23.73 12.46
N SER A 668 0.80 -24.44 11.39
CA SER A 668 -0.16 -24.95 10.43
C SER A 668 0.08 -26.42 10.13
N PHE A 669 -1.02 -27.15 9.94
CA PHE A 669 -1.03 -28.55 9.59
C PHE A 669 -2.01 -28.80 8.45
N SER A 670 -1.51 -29.43 7.40
CA SER A 670 -2.30 -29.93 6.29
C SER A 670 -2.25 -31.45 6.32
N PRO A 671 -3.34 -32.16 6.68
CA PRO A 671 -3.33 -33.61 6.77
C PRO A 671 -3.22 -34.29 5.40
N TYR A 672 -3.71 -33.63 4.36
CA TYR A 672 -3.63 -34.05 2.95
C TYR A 672 -3.70 -32.80 2.06
N ASP A 673 -3.39 -32.97 0.78
CA ASP A 673 -3.50 -31.90 -0.21
C ASP A 673 -4.94 -31.38 -0.27
N GLY A 674 -5.10 -30.09 0.07
CA GLY A 674 -6.36 -29.39 -0.06
C GLY A 674 -7.11 -29.10 1.24
N LEU A 675 -6.62 -29.54 2.40
CA LEU A 675 -7.09 -29.06 3.70
C LEU A 675 -5.91 -28.52 4.51
N SER A 676 -6.04 -27.34 5.10
CA SER A 676 -5.06 -26.79 6.05
C SER A 676 -5.75 -26.17 7.26
N LEU A 677 -5.21 -26.46 8.43
CA LEU A 677 -5.59 -25.89 9.72
C LEU A 677 -4.43 -25.02 10.21
N ALA A 678 -4.71 -23.82 10.72
CA ALA A 678 -3.70 -22.95 11.30
C ALA A 678 -4.17 -22.36 12.64
N LEU A 679 -3.26 -22.31 13.60
CA LEU A 679 -3.42 -21.60 14.87
C LEU A 679 -2.32 -20.57 14.98
N GLU A 680 -2.69 -19.32 15.27
CA GLU A 680 -1.78 -18.19 15.27
C GLU A 680 -1.98 -17.31 16.49
N THR A 681 -0.92 -16.64 16.89
CA THR A 681 -0.94 -15.64 17.94
C THR A 681 -0.13 -14.42 17.55
N THR A 682 -0.71 -13.25 17.81
CA THR A 682 -0.06 -11.95 17.68
C THR A 682 0.11 -11.33 19.05
N ASN A 683 1.22 -10.63 19.27
CA ASN A 683 1.55 -10.00 20.55
C ASN A 683 1.56 -11.01 21.72
N ILE A 684 2.35 -12.09 21.59
CA ILE A 684 2.42 -13.20 22.56
C ILE A 684 2.70 -12.71 23.99
N THR A 685 3.56 -11.70 24.11
CA THR A 685 3.95 -11.10 25.39
C THR A 685 2.88 -10.19 25.99
N ASN A 686 1.77 -9.95 25.27
CA ASN A 686 0.74 -8.99 25.63
C ASN A 686 1.32 -7.60 25.96
N ALA A 687 2.34 -7.19 25.21
CA ALA A 687 2.96 -5.89 25.34
C ALA A 687 1.95 -4.80 24.99
N ARG A 688 1.96 -3.70 25.75
CA ARG A 688 1.17 -2.52 25.40
C ARG A 688 1.86 -1.80 24.26
N THR A 689 1.21 -1.84 23.09
CA THR A 689 1.73 -1.24 21.89
C THR A 689 0.84 -0.12 21.40
N TYR A 690 1.47 0.85 20.75
CA TYR A 690 0.85 2.07 20.29
C TYR A 690 1.35 2.38 18.89
N ASP A 691 0.48 2.97 18.09
CA ASP A 691 0.84 3.55 16.81
C ASP A 691 0.44 5.04 16.79
N ASN A 692 -0.22 5.51 15.74
CA ASN A 692 -0.41 6.92 15.43
C ASN A 692 -0.87 7.72 16.65
N PHE A 693 -0.16 8.80 16.99
CA PHE A 693 -0.45 9.66 18.15
C PHE A 693 -0.75 8.92 19.48
N LYS A 694 -0.10 7.76 19.71
CA LYS A 694 -0.26 6.93 20.92
C LYS A 694 -1.62 6.23 21.03
N VAL A 695 -2.32 6.02 19.92
CA VAL A 695 -3.47 5.11 19.87
C VAL A 695 -3.02 3.70 20.27
N GLN A 696 -3.66 3.13 21.28
CA GLN A 696 -3.32 1.79 21.77
C GLN A 696 -3.84 0.71 20.80
N LEU A 697 -2.93 -0.18 20.39
CA LEU A 697 -3.24 -1.33 19.54
C LEU A 697 -3.81 -2.52 20.35
N PRO A 698 -4.44 -3.49 19.68
CA PRO A 698 -4.87 -4.72 20.34
C PRO A 698 -3.73 -5.42 21.10
N GLY A 699 -4.07 -5.96 22.27
CA GLY A 699 -3.17 -6.81 23.06
C GLY A 699 -2.95 -8.18 22.42
N ARG A 700 -2.63 -9.18 23.25
CA ARG A 700 -2.47 -10.56 22.81
C ARG A 700 -3.74 -11.07 22.13
N ALA A 701 -3.59 -11.57 20.91
CA ALA A 701 -4.67 -12.11 20.11
C ALA A 701 -4.33 -13.53 19.65
N PHE A 702 -5.35 -14.37 19.53
CA PHE A 702 -5.27 -15.71 18.94
C PHE A 702 -6.23 -15.80 17.77
N SER A 703 -5.88 -16.61 16.77
CA SER A 703 -6.79 -16.94 15.69
C SER A 703 -6.62 -18.35 15.21
N PHE A 704 -7.72 -18.94 14.75
CA PHE A 704 -7.78 -20.25 14.14
C PHE A 704 -8.35 -20.10 12.73
N LYS A 705 -7.73 -20.76 11.76
CA LYS A 705 -8.17 -20.77 10.36
C LYS A 705 -8.28 -22.19 9.84
N ILE A 706 -9.40 -22.49 9.20
CA ILE A 706 -9.57 -23.66 8.34
C ILE A 706 -9.62 -23.19 6.90
N ARG A 707 -8.88 -23.88 6.02
CA ARG A 707 -8.87 -23.60 4.59
C ARG A 707 -8.98 -24.91 3.81
N PHE A 708 -9.91 -24.91 2.87
CA PHE A 708 -10.10 -25.93 1.85
C PHE A 708 -9.64 -25.41 0.49
N TYR A 709 -8.95 -26.23 -0.28
CA TYR A 709 -8.45 -25.87 -1.60
C TYR A 709 -8.40 -27.09 -2.51
N GLN A 710 -8.98 -26.98 -3.71
CA GLN A 710 -8.98 -28.08 -4.65
C GLN A 710 -8.77 -27.56 -6.07
N PHE A 711 -7.85 -28.19 -6.79
CA PHE A 711 -7.76 -28.09 -8.25
C PHE A 711 -8.59 -29.20 -8.87
N ASN A 712 -9.42 -28.86 -9.84
CA ASN A 712 -9.99 -29.86 -10.75
C ASN A 712 -9.02 -30.00 -11.93
N LYS A 713 -8.11 -30.97 -11.81
CA LYS A 713 -7.29 -31.39 -12.95
C LYS A 713 -8.22 -32.04 -13.98
N LYS A 714 -8.17 -31.53 -15.21
CA LYS A 714 -8.79 -32.18 -16.38
C LYS A 714 -7.82 -33.15 -17.01
#